data_AF-A0A024VXX1-F1
#
_entry.id   AF-A0A024VXX1-F1
#
_cell.length_a   1.000
_cell.length_b   1.000
_cell.length_c   1.000
_cell.angle_alpha   90.00
_cell.angle_beta   90.00
_cell.angle_gamma   90.00
#
_symmetry.space_group_name_H-M   'P 1'
#
loop_
_entity.id
_entity.type
_entity.pdbx_description
1 polymer ?
#
loop_
_entity_poly.entity_id
_entity_poly.type
_entity_poly.pdbx_seq_one_letter_code
_entity_poly.pdbx_strand_id
1 'polypeptide(L)'
;WKKDIEFREHYCTGCFSACSLYKIWIGKQKEEFLKQKKKYENEIQKYVSKKVKTNSTINNEYYNVYKNFNEKNYETNNNFLNFLKEGKYCKESVKDENTIDFNSGVDNTFSDSKHCKVCPYCGLDCDGTKCKPKPEIYTNCVNKDTYDPPDDAESTDINVIDSGNAVNISEKLNDFCTNPTNPNDKIYQKWQCYYKSSKVNKCQMTSLTQTLQKHHYVMTFYIFFDLWVKNLLKDTMKWENEIKDCINNTNVTDCNNKCNKNCVCFDKWVKQKKKEWDIIKKLFKTEKDEMKNYYININKNFELFFFRVMYELNNEEEKWNKLIENLRTKIDSSRRNTGNEDSEGVIKVLFEHLKEIAEKCTHNNSNESCETSTNRTPNPCANTTGAVRLAKSVEQLASEMQTKAKAQLGSGSDKGESALKGKAEKGDYSRGGSGDDFKNNLCGITQKHSNAIGASNNPCNGKDNNKLRFKVGTTWKSGQSVSTSTDVYLPPRREHFCTSNLEYINISKVKDGNSLLGDVLLSAKYQAEHTMNDYKLENDIEGKCRAVRRSFADIGDIIKGTDLWDQNNGEQKTQRRLDTVFGIIKKQFNGKYTNDSKHTQLRKDWWEANRDQIWKAMQCPSTTTPHVTTNCDKEPTPLDDYIPQRLRWMTEWAEWYCKYQSQEYEKLKRGCEGCTSAKCETETKCKVCKAKCQEYEQKIIPWKQQWETISKKYDDLYQKAKQNDDTSSNKDADVVKFLSELYKTNNGKSDANSDVYSTAARYVHQELPNMGCNVQIQFCKHKNGSTSSGKDNDKEYAFREKPHDHDDKCDCTDKSTPPLRRLLRLPRYLIRRRFRRHRRRRPPQNVVVGGAGRILPAPEKPIEEEESDEEDPSDSEEDHVNTENNDQVEVMEETVAEVTDIQKAGQTPPAPPVVDVCKIVDGILNGKSATDYIDGCNKKSYNGWNCKPSDVHSDHAGACMPPRRQKLCIYYFGNNTQIPIINSQDILKEAFIKSAAGETFLSWQKYKTDNNGGADLQIKLESGIIPEDFKRKMFYTFGDLRDFLFGTDISKKHGEKSELKNKIDFLFENT
;
A
#
# COMPACT_ATOMS: atom_id res chain seq x y z
N TRP A 1 17.73 -42.71 -27.62
CA TRP A 1 16.66 -42.10 -26.80
C TRP A 1 16.96 -42.39 -25.32
N LYS A 2 17.50 -41.40 -24.59
CA LYS A 2 17.54 -41.26 -23.10
C LYS A 2 18.62 -40.23 -22.75
N LYS A 3 18.20 -38.96 -22.62
CA LYS A 3 18.85 -37.87 -21.87
C LYS A 3 17.80 -36.78 -21.66
N ASP A 4 17.53 -36.47 -20.40
CA ASP A 4 17.43 -35.11 -19.86
C ASP A 4 16.56 -34.12 -20.68
N ILE A 5 15.23 -34.18 -20.67
CA ILE A 5 14.29 -33.68 -19.63
C ILE A 5 14.37 -32.17 -19.34
N GLU A 6 15.51 -31.50 -19.43
CA GLU A 6 15.64 -30.07 -19.08
C GLU A 6 15.31 -29.09 -20.22
N PHE A 7 15.17 -29.56 -21.47
CA PHE A 7 15.17 -28.68 -22.66
C PHE A 7 13.90 -28.69 -23.54
N ARG A 8 12.71 -28.99 -22.98
CA ARG A 8 11.43 -28.91 -23.74
C ARG A 8 10.87 -27.47 -23.92
N GLU A 9 11.62 -26.44 -23.53
CA GLU A 9 11.10 -25.05 -23.35
C GLU A 9 11.06 -24.16 -24.61
N HIS A 10 11.33 -24.68 -25.82
CA HIS A 10 11.41 -23.84 -27.03
C HIS A 10 10.31 -24.08 -28.07
N TYR A 11 10.16 -25.31 -28.60
CA TYR A 11 9.24 -25.58 -29.71
C TYR A 11 7.74 -25.37 -29.35
N CYS A 12 7.33 -25.74 -28.13
CA CYS A 12 5.95 -25.50 -27.69
C CYS A 12 5.71 -24.06 -27.26
N THR A 13 6.73 -23.36 -26.74
CA THR A 13 6.62 -22.01 -26.18
C THR A 13 6.24 -20.97 -27.23
N GLY A 14 6.72 -21.10 -28.48
CA GLY A 14 6.28 -20.25 -29.59
C GLY A 14 4.77 -20.37 -29.87
N CYS A 15 4.26 -21.61 -29.96
CA CYS A 15 2.84 -21.88 -30.16
C CYS A 15 1.98 -21.44 -28.95
N PHE A 16 2.41 -21.76 -27.73
CA PHE A 16 1.75 -21.38 -26.50
C PHE A 16 1.64 -19.85 -26.34
N SER A 17 2.71 -19.10 -26.64
CA SER A 17 2.70 -17.64 -26.67
C SER A 17 1.76 -17.10 -27.75
N ALA A 18 1.90 -17.55 -29.00
CA ALA A 18 1.03 -17.12 -30.12
C ALA A 18 -0.46 -17.35 -29.82
N CYS A 19 -0.78 -18.49 -29.20
CA CYS A 19 -2.14 -18.82 -28.81
C CYS A 19 -2.63 -18.12 -27.54
N SER A 20 -1.76 -17.80 -26.59
CA SER A 20 -2.13 -16.94 -25.45
C SER A 20 -2.51 -15.55 -25.94
N LEU A 21 -1.72 -14.99 -26.87
CA LEU A 21 -2.00 -13.71 -27.54
C LEU A 21 -3.31 -13.76 -28.34
N TYR A 22 -3.55 -14.82 -29.13
CA TYR A 22 -4.81 -14.98 -29.87
C TYR A 22 -6.03 -15.00 -28.94
N LYS A 23 -5.96 -15.73 -27.82
CA LYS A 23 -7.06 -15.84 -26.85
C LYS A 23 -7.34 -14.51 -26.13
N ILE A 24 -6.31 -13.71 -25.87
CA ILE A 24 -6.45 -12.37 -25.31
C ILE A 24 -7.02 -11.39 -26.35
N TRP A 25 -6.54 -11.47 -27.60
CA TRP A 25 -7.02 -10.63 -28.70
C TRP A 25 -8.50 -10.90 -29.02
N ILE A 26 -8.91 -12.17 -29.19
CA ILE A 26 -10.32 -12.53 -29.46
C ILE A 26 -11.23 -12.15 -28.28
N GLY A 27 -10.73 -12.21 -27.04
CA GLY A 27 -11.39 -11.69 -25.86
C GLY A 27 -11.62 -10.17 -25.90
N LYS A 28 -10.59 -9.39 -26.30
CA LYS A 28 -10.73 -7.93 -26.52
C LYS A 28 -11.71 -7.62 -27.67
N GLN A 29 -11.69 -8.39 -28.77
CA GLN A 29 -12.68 -8.23 -29.86
C GLN A 29 -14.11 -8.53 -29.40
N LYS A 30 -14.30 -9.55 -28.56
CA LYS A 30 -15.60 -9.89 -27.96
C LYS A 30 -16.14 -8.76 -27.09
N GLU A 31 -15.29 -8.13 -26.28
CA GLU A 31 -15.67 -7.01 -25.41
C GLU A 31 -16.06 -5.77 -26.23
N GLU A 32 -15.27 -5.40 -27.25
CA GLU A 32 -15.62 -4.30 -28.15
C GLU A 32 -16.90 -4.58 -28.94
N PHE A 33 -17.10 -5.81 -29.43
CA PHE A 33 -18.36 -6.21 -30.06
C PHE A 33 -19.56 -6.03 -29.11
N LEU A 34 -19.43 -6.42 -27.84
CA LEU A 34 -20.48 -6.23 -26.83
C LEU A 34 -20.73 -4.73 -26.52
N LYS A 35 -19.68 -3.90 -26.49
CA LYS A 35 -19.81 -2.43 -26.35
C LYS A 35 -20.55 -1.82 -27.54
N GLN A 36 -20.15 -2.16 -28.78
CA GLN A 36 -20.81 -1.64 -29.98
C GLN A 36 -22.25 -2.15 -30.11
N LYS A 37 -22.53 -3.41 -29.75
CA LYS A 37 -23.89 -3.96 -29.67
C LYS A 37 -24.77 -3.17 -28.70
N LYS A 38 -24.31 -2.98 -27.46
CA LYS A 38 -25.03 -2.19 -26.45
C LYS A 38 -25.20 -0.71 -26.87
N LYS A 39 -24.21 -0.14 -27.57
CA LYS A 39 -24.31 1.22 -28.14
C LYS A 39 -25.37 1.28 -29.24
N TYR A 40 -25.38 0.34 -30.18
CA TYR A 40 -26.38 0.24 -31.24
C TYR A 40 -27.81 0.08 -30.66
N GLU A 41 -27.98 -0.81 -29.68
CA GLU A 41 -29.25 -1.01 -28.96
C GLU A 41 -29.73 0.26 -28.23
N ASN A 42 -28.82 1.05 -27.66
CA ASN A 42 -29.13 2.33 -27.03
C ASN A 42 -29.41 3.47 -28.01
N GLU A 43 -28.71 3.54 -29.16
CA GLU A 43 -28.92 4.60 -30.15
C GLU A 43 -30.23 4.40 -30.92
N ILE A 44 -30.54 3.16 -31.35
CA ILE A 44 -31.74 2.89 -32.18
C ILE A 44 -33.04 3.28 -31.45
N GLN A 45 -33.11 3.04 -30.14
CA GLN A 45 -34.24 3.44 -29.28
C GLN A 45 -34.46 4.96 -29.21
N LYS A 46 -33.42 5.79 -29.43
CA LYS A 46 -33.56 7.26 -29.46
C LYS A 46 -34.23 7.78 -30.73
N TYR A 47 -34.32 6.96 -31.78
CA TYR A 47 -34.93 7.32 -33.07
C TYR A 47 -36.31 6.68 -33.26
N VAL A 48 -36.59 5.53 -32.64
CA VAL A 48 -37.95 4.98 -32.45
C VAL A 48 -38.87 6.00 -31.74
N SER A 49 -38.34 6.75 -30.77
CA SER A 49 -39.11 7.50 -29.77
C SER A 49 -39.32 8.99 -30.04
N LYS A 50 -38.84 9.55 -31.17
CA LYS A 50 -38.88 10.99 -31.44
C LYS A 50 -39.80 11.37 -32.60
N LYS A 51 -40.87 12.12 -32.30
CA LYS A 51 -41.35 13.15 -33.25
C LYS A 51 -40.22 14.15 -33.49
N VAL A 52 -39.98 14.46 -34.76
CA VAL A 52 -38.87 15.34 -35.18
C VAL A 52 -38.97 16.71 -34.51
N LYS A 53 -37.92 17.11 -33.78
CA LYS A 53 -37.65 18.53 -33.48
C LYS A 53 -36.83 19.09 -34.63
N THR A 54 -37.41 20.04 -35.35
CA THR A 54 -36.73 20.81 -36.39
C THR A 54 -35.56 21.61 -35.80
N ASN A 55 -34.56 21.90 -36.65
CA ASN A 55 -33.39 22.77 -36.40
C ASN A 55 -32.06 22.09 -35.96
N SER A 56 -31.71 20.92 -36.50
CA SER A 56 -30.31 20.70 -36.91
C SER A 56 -30.17 19.78 -38.13
N THR A 57 -29.33 20.16 -39.09
CA THR A 57 -29.17 19.46 -40.37
C THR A 57 -28.63 18.04 -40.19
N ILE A 58 -27.69 17.88 -39.25
CA ILE A 58 -27.03 16.60 -38.93
C ILE A 58 -28.03 15.55 -38.42
N ASN A 59 -29.08 15.94 -37.67
CA ASN A 59 -30.10 14.99 -37.22
C ASN A 59 -30.94 14.41 -38.38
N ASN A 60 -31.16 15.18 -39.45
CA ASN A 60 -31.97 14.71 -40.58
C ASN A 60 -31.27 13.61 -41.38
N GLU A 61 -29.95 13.67 -41.57
CA GLU A 61 -29.22 12.60 -42.26
C GLU A 61 -29.27 11.29 -41.48
N TYR A 62 -28.98 11.33 -40.17
CA TYR A 62 -29.07 10.13 -39.32
C TYR A 62 -30.50 9.58 -39.22
N TYR A 63 -31.53 10.43 -39.22
CA TYR A 63 -32.92 9.99 -39.26
C TYR A 63 -33.31 9.38 -40.62
N ASN A 64 -32.81 9.92 -41.73
CA ASN A 64 -33.02 9.37 -43.07
C ASN A 64 -32.29 8.03 -43.27
N VAL A 65 -31.11 7.86 -42.67
CA VAL A 65 -30.42 6.56 -42.59
C VAL A 65 -31.25 5.58 -41.77
N TYR A 66 -31.72 5.96 -40.57
CA TYR A 66 -32.59 5.12 -39.75
C TYR A 66 -33.87 4.69 -40.49
N LYS A 67 -34.56 5.60 -41.18
CA LYS A 67 -35.74 5.28 -42.01
C LYS A 67 -35.43 4.24 -43.10
N ASN A 68 -34.30 4.40 -43.81
CA ASN A 68 -33.83 3.43 -44.81
C ASN A 68 -33.45 2.07 -44.21
N PHE A 69 -33.12 1.99 -42.92
CA PHE A 69 -32.83 0.73 -42.22
C PHE A 69 -34.11 0.00 -41.81
N ASN A 70 -35.12 0.70 -41.28
CA ASN A 70 -36.43 0.09 -40.98
C ASN A 70 -37.14 -0.37 -42.26
N GLU A 71 -37.11 0.42 -43.33
CA GLU A 71 -37.67 0.05 -44.65
C GLU A 71 -36.99 -1.17 -45.30
N LYS A 72 -35.89 -1.66 -44.72
CA LYS A 72 -35.16 -2.87 -45.13
C LYS A 72 -35.08 -3.95 -44.03
N ASN A 73 -35.97 -3.89 -43.02
CA ASN A 73 -36.06 -4.85 -41.91
C ASN A 73 -34.80 -4.98 -41.02
N TYR A 74 -33.94 -3.96 -40.96
CA TYR A 74 -32.72 -3.97 -40.12
C TYR A 74 -32.95 -3.49 -38.68
N GLU A 75 -34.18 -3.58 -38.17
CA GLU A 75 -34.57 -3.13 -36.82
C GLU A 75 -33.89 -3.92 -35.68
N THR A 76 -33.39 -5.13 -35.96
CA THR A 76 -32.68 -5.95 -34.97
C THR A 76 -31.19 -6.06 -35.28
N ASN A 77 -30.38 -6.10 -34.22
CA ASN A 77 -28.93 -6.28 -34.29
C ASN A 77 -28.51 -7.50 -35.14
N ASN A 78 -29.26 -8.60 -35.06
CA ASN A 78 -29.00 -9.82 -35.83
C ASN A 78 -29.19 -9.60 -37.34
N ASN A 79 -30.24 -8.86 -37.76
CA ASN A 79 -30.50 -8.57 -39.17
C ASN A 79 -29.41 -7.68 -39.77
N PHE A 80 -28.97 -6.66 -39.02
CA PHE A 80 -27.84 -5.82 -39.43
C PHE A 80 -26.51 -6.60 -39.54
N LEU A 81 -26.21 -7.48 -38.57
CA LEU A 81 -25.03 -8.34 -38.64
C LEU A 81 -25.10 -9.36 -39.79
N ASN A 82 -26.28 -9.86 -40.16
CA ASN A 82 -26.46 -10.71 -41.33
C ASN A 82 -26.19 -9.96 -42.64
N PHE A 83 -26.61 -8.70 -42.77
CA PHE A 83 -26.26 -7.86 -43.92
C PHE A 83 -24.74 -7.66 -44.07
N LEU A 84 -24.01 -7.50 -42.96
CA LEU A 84 -22.54 -7.34 -43.01
C LEU A 84 -21.81 -8.59 -43.55
N LYS A 85 -22.40 -9.79 -43.42
CA LYS A 85 -21.87 -11.02 -44.05
C LYS A 85 -21.87 -10.96 -45.58
N GLU A 86 -22.64 -10.05 -46.18
CA GLU A 86 -22.65 -9.85 -47.63
C GLU A 86 -21.46 -9.04 -48.16
N GLY A 87 -20.67 -8.43 -47.28
CA GLY A 87 -19.46 -7.68 -47.64
C GLY A 87 -18.38 -8.57 -48.26
N LYS A 88 -17.57 -7.99 -49.16
CA LYS A 88 -16.56 -8.70 -49.96
C LYS A 88 -15.67 -9.64 -49.12
N TYR A 89 -15.12 -9.12 -48.02
CA TYR A 89 -14.23 -9.86 -47.11
C TYR A 89 -14.91 -10.95 -46.26
N CYS A 90 -16.25 -11.04 -46.26
CA CYS A 90 -17.01 -12.12 -45.62
C CYS A 90 -17.45 -13.21 -46.62
N LYS A 91 -17.45 -12.91 -47.93
CA LYS A 91 -17.76 -13.87 -49.01
C LYS A 91 -16.53 -14.65 -49.49
N GLU A 92 -15.33 -14.09 -49.34
CA GLU A 92 -14.06 -14.75 -49.71
C GLU A 92 -13.60 -15.76 -48.63
N SER A 93 -14.11 -17.00 -48.70
CA SER A 93 -13.80 -18.05 -47.73
C SER A 93 -12.35 -18.57 -47.84
N VAL A 94 -11.58 -18.48 -46.76
CA VAL A 94 -10.31 -19.22 -46.61
C VAL A 94 -10.62 -20.72 -46.50
N LYS A 95 -9.94 -21.56 -47.29
CA LYS A 95 -10.15 -23.03 -47.26
C LYS A 95 -9.72 -23.62 -45.90
N ASP A 96 -10.47 -24.63 -45.45
CA ASP A 96 -10.34 -25.37 -44.16
C ASP A 96 -10.78 -24.64 -42.86
N GLU A 97 -11.18 -23.36 -42.90
CA GLU A 97 -11.78 -22.65 -41.74
C GLU A 97 -13.32 -22.64 -41.72
N ASN A 98 -13.90 -22.41 -40.53
CA ASN A 98 -15.36 -22.31 -40.37
C ASN A 98 -15.84 -20.90 -40.73
N THR A 99 -16.94 -20.79 -41.48
CA THR A 99 -17.63 -19.50 -41.72
C THR A 99 -18.08 -18.87 -40.39
N ILE A 100 -17.76 -17.58 -40.17
CA ILE A 100 -18.11 -16.88 -38.93
C ILE A 100 -19.62 -16.58 -38.90
N ASP A 101 -20.37 -17.32 -38.09
CA ASP A 101 -21.78 -17.04 -37.84
C ASP A 101 -22.01 -16.29 -36.52
N PHE A 102 -22.18 -14.96 -36.63
CA PHE A 102 -22.57 -14.07 -35.53
C PHE A 102 -23.92 -14.43 -34.86
N ASN A 103 -24.76 -15.27 -35.48
CA ASN A 103 -26.01 -15.75 -34.85
C ASN A 103 -25.80 -16.98 -33.94
N SER A 104 -24.67 -17.69 -34.06
CA SER A 104 -24.37 -18.93 -33.33
C SER A 104 -24.17 -18.74 -31.81
N GLY A 105 -24.26 -17.51 -31.32
CA GLY A 105 -23.95 -17.11 -29.95
C GLY A 105 -22.58 -16.45 -29.84
N VAL A 106 -22.46 -15.48 -28.93
CA VAL A 106 -21.24 -14.67 -28.78
C VAL A 106 -20.04 -15.53 -28.35
N ASP A 107 -20.24 -16.54 -27.50
CA ASP A 107 -19.18 -17.45 -27.07
C ASP A 107 -18.66 -18.36 -28.19
N ASN A 108 -19.51 -18.74 -29.15
CA ASN A 108 -19.12 -19.53 -30.32
C ASN A 108 -18.43 -18.66 -31.38
N THR A 109 -18.94 -17.44 -31.60
CA THR A 109 -18.39 -16.46 -32.54
C THR A 109 -16.96 -16.03 -32.18
N PHE A 110 -16.70 -15.83 -30.88
CA PHE A 110 -15.39 -15.40 -30.35
C PHE A 110 -14.67 -16.55 -29.61
N SER A 111 -14.75 -17.76 -30.17
CA SER A 111 -14.17 -18.98 -29.59
C SER A 111 -12.67 -19.16 -29.91
N ASP A 112 -12.00 -20.04 -29.16
CA ASP A 112 -10.59 -20.38 -29.37
C ASP A 112 -10.37 -20.99 -30.77
N SER A 113 -9.35 -20.51 -31.50
CA SER A 113 -8.96 -21.09 -32.80
C SER A 113 -8.69 -22.60 -32.69
N LYS A 114 -9.04 -23.35 -33.75
CA LYS A 114 -8.72 -24.78 -33.90
C LYS A 114 -7.22 -25.06 -33.70
N HIS A 115 -6.36 -24.11 -34.07
CA HIS A 115 -4.90 -24.17 -33.93
C HIS A 115 -4.38 -23.87 -32.52
N CYS A 116 -5.25 -23.36 -31.63
CA CYS A 116 -4.95 -23.01 -30.24
C CYS A 116 -5.59 -23.97 -29.22
N LYS A 117 -5.81 -25.20 -29.66
CA LYS A 117 -6.09 -26.37 -28.82
C LYS A 117 -4.78 -26.92 -28.26
N VAL A 118 -4.84 -27.54 -27.08
CA VAL A 118 -3.68 -28.20 -26.46
C VAL A 118 -3.24 -29.38 -27.33
N CYS A 119 -1.93 -29.62 -27.41
CA CYS A 119 -1.38 -30.79 -28.12
C CYS A 119 -2.01 -32.09 -27.59
N PRO A 120 -2.45 -33.03 -28.46
CA PRO A 120 -3.07 -34.28 -28.03
C PRO A 120 -2.15 -35.13 -27.15
N TYR A 121 -2.73 -35.90 -26.23
CA TYR A 121 -2.02 -36.67 -25.21
C TYR A 121 -0.95 -37.64 -25.75
N CYS A 122 -1.21 -38.35 -26.85
CA CYS A 122 -0.23 -39.20 -27.52
C CYS A 122 0.58 -38.50 -28.63
N GLY A 123 0.56 -37.16 -28.65
CA GLY A 123 1.22 -36.33 -29.64
C GLY A 123 0.49 -36.26 -30.98
N LEU A 124 1.18 -35.69 -31.97
CA LEU A 124 0.72 -35.56 -33.34
C LEU A 124 1.44 -36.57 -34.25
N ASP A 125 0.75 -37.00 -35.29
CA ASP A 125 1.33 -37.64 -36.47
C ASP A 125 1.32 -36.62 -37.61
N CYS A 126 2.46 -36.39 -38.25
CA CYS A 126 2.65 -35.29 -39.20
C CYS A 126 3.28 -35.79 -40.49
N ASP A 127 2.60 -35.59 -41.61
CA ASP A 127 3.03 -36.03 -42.96
C ASP A 127 4.00 -35.04 -43.66
N GLY A 128 4.49 -34.04 -42.92
CA GLY A 128 5.29 -32.93 -43.44
C GLY A 128 4.46 -31.72 -43.89
N THR A 129 3.14 -31.85 -44.08
CA THR A 129 2.24 -30.76 -44.49
C THR A 129 1.00 -30.59 -43.60
N LYS A 130 0.45 -31.68 -43.06
CA LYS A 130 -0.65 -31.67 -42.09
C LYS A 130 -0.29 -32.57 -40.90
N CYS A 131 -0.81 -32.20 -39.72
CA CYS A 131 -0.64 -32.94 -38.47
C CYS A 131 -2.01 -33.37 -37.92
N LYS A 132 -2.11 -34.61 -37.43
CA LYS A 132 -3.34 -35.19 -36.85
C LYS A 132 -3.06 -35.76 -35.45
N PRO A 133 -4.04 -35.77 -34.52
CA PRO A 133 -3.90 -36.45 -33.23
C PRO A 133 -3.59 -37.94 -33.41
N LYS A 134 -2.61 -38.46 -32.66
CA LYS A 134 -2.42 -39.93 -32.57
C LYS A 134 -3.55 -40.53 -31.72
N PRO A 135 -4.26 -41.57 -32.21
CA PRO A 135 -5.39 -42.14 -31.49
C PRO A 135 -4.91 -42.95 -30.27
N GLU A 136 -5.72 -42.96 -29.21
CA GLU A 136 -5.38 -43.45 -27.86
C GLU A 136 -5.31 -45.00 -27.73
N ILE A 137 -5.10 -45.71 -28.85
CA ILE A 137 -5.14 -47.19 -28.95
C ILE A 137 -3.74 -47.84 -28.86
N TYR A 138 -2.67 -47.05 -28.83
CA TYR A 138 -1.30 -47.54 -28.95
C TYR A 138 -0.56 -47.58 -27.60
N THR A 139 -0.02 -48.75 -27.24
CA THR A 139 0.71 -49.00 -25.99
C THR A 139 1.97 -48.16 -25.82
N ASN A 140 2.53 -47.68 -26.94
CA ASN A 140 3.72 -46.84 -27.06
C ASN A 140 3.41 -45.32 -27.09
N CYS A 141 2.28 -44.89 -26.54
CA CYS A 141 2.01 -43.48 -26.23
C CYS A 141 3.07 -42.94 -25.24
N VAL A 142 3.83 -41.92 -25.65
CA VAL A 142 5.13 -41.55 -25.04
C VAL A 142 5.02 -41.03 -23.60
N ASN A 143 3.88 -40.46 -23.21
CA ASN A 143 3.66 -39.85 -21.89
C ASN A 143 2.72 -40.70 -20.99
N LYS A 144 3.02 -42.00 -20.84
CA LYS A 144 2.57 -42.80 -19.68
C LYS A 144 3.38 -42.48 -18.42
N ASP A 145 3.47 -41.19 -18.08
CA ASP A 145 3.99 -40.75 -16.78
C ASP A 145 2.88 -40.92 -15.73
N THR A 146 2.88 -42.08 -15.08
CA THR A 146 2.08 -42.32 -13.88
C THR A 146 2.53 -41.41 -12.73
N TYR A 147 1.60 -41.06 -11.85
CA TYR A 147 1.90 -40.35 -10.61
C TYR A 147 2.13 -41.38 -9.51
N ASP A 148 3.34 -41.94 -9.51
CA ASP A 148 3.79 -42.95 -8.55
C ASP A 148 4.79 -42.29 -7.59
N PRO A 149 4.34 -41.71 -6.46
CA PRO A 149 5.26 -41.23 -5.43
C PRO A 149 6.03 -42.42 -4.84
N PRO A 150 7.36 -42.33 -4.66
CA PRO A 150 8.13 -43.32 -3.92
C PRO A 150 7.60 -43.54 -2.49
N ASP A 151 7.76 -44.74 -1.94
CA ASP A 151 7.29 -45.12 -0.59
C ASP A 151 7.86 -44.24 0.54
N ASP A 152 8.97 -43.54 0.28
CA ASP A 152 9.68 -42.63 1.19
C ASP A 152 9.57 -41.14 0.79
N ALA A 153 8.64 -40.78 -0.10
CA ALA A 153 8.42 -39.41 -0.56
C ALA A 153 7.04 -38.87 -0.11
N GLU A 154 7.03 -37.95 0.84
CA GLU A 154 5.79 -37.27 1.26
C GLU A 154 5.17 -36.47 0.10
N SER A 155 3.91 -36.78 -0.23
CA SER A 155 3.09 -35.96 -1.13
C SER A 155 2.44 -34.82 -0.35
N THR A 156 2.39 -33.63 -0.96
CA THR A 156 1.78 -32.42 -0.42
C THR A 156 0.64 -31.95 -1.32
N ASP A 157 -0.54 -31.77 -0.72
CA ASP A 157 -1.69 -31.13 -1.36
C ASP A 157 -1.51 -29.61 -1.46
N ILE A 158 -1.76 -29.04 -2.64
CA ILE A 158 -1.70 -27.61 -2.93
C ILE A 158 -3.00 -27.18 -3.61
N ASN A 159 -3.73 -26.26 -2.98
CA ASN A 159 -4.96 -25.68 -3.52
C ASN A 159 -4.66 -24.31 -4.16
N VAL A 160 -4.53 -24.28 -5.49
CA VAL A 160 -4.15 -23.10 -6.27
C VAL A 160 -5.39 -22.37 -6.80
N ILE A 161 -5.52 -21.07 -6.55
CA ILE A 161 -6.52 -20.23 -7.22
C ILE A 161 -6.16 -20.03 -8.70
N ASP A 162 -7.13 -20.29 -9.58
CA ASP A 162 -7.05 -20.05 -11.03
C ASP A 162 -8.02 -18.91 -11.47
N SER A 163 -7.46 -17.78 -11.90
CA SER A 163 -8.22 -16.65 -12.47
C SER A 163 -8.53 -16.80 -13.97
N GLY A 164 -7.93 -17.78 -14.65
CA GLY A 164 -8.03 -18.00 -16.08
C GLY A 164 -7.75 -16.75 -16.93
N ASN A 165 -8.57 -16.56 -17.97
CA ASN A 165 -8.43 -15.48 -18.96
C ASN A 165 -9.48 -14.36 -18.82
N ALA A 166 -10.13 -14.24 -17.67
CA ALA A 166 -11.02 -13.10 -17.40
C ALA A 166 -10.24 -11.78 -17.36
N VAL A 167 -10.80 -10.73 -17.97
CA VAL A 167 -10.23 -9.36 -18.02
C VAL A 167 -10.41 -8.67 -16.66
N ASN A 168 -11.63 -8.70 -16.11
CA ASN A 168 -11.91 -8.32 -14.72
C ASN A 168 -11.58 -9.51 -13.80
N ILE A 169 -10.78 -9.29 -12.75
CA ILE A 169 -10.37 -10.34 -11.81
C ILE A 169 -11.29 -10.43 -10.60
N SER A 170 -11.84 -9.30 -10.11
CA SER A 170 -12.81 -9.30 -8.99
C SER A 170 -14.11 -10.04 -9.33
N GLU A 171 -14.59 -9.93 -10.57
CA GLU A 171 -15.78 -10.65 -11.07
C GLU A 171 -15.54 -12.16 -11.13
N LYS A 172 -14.38 -12.57 -11.67
CA LYS A 172 -14.03 -14.00 -11.81
C LYS A 172 -13.71 -14.67 -10.47
N LEU A 173 -13.21 -13.91 -9.50
CA LEU A 173 -12.94 -14.38 -8.15
C LEU A 173 -14.08 -14.08 -7.16
N ASN A 174 -15.24 -13.58 -7.61
CA ASN A 174 -16.35 -13.12 -6.75
C ASN A 174 -16.75 -14.11 -5.64
N ASP A 175 -16.76 -15.41 -5.96
CA ASP A 175 -17.20 -16.45 -5.02
C ASP A 175 -16.15 -16.64 -3.92
N PHE A 176 -14.86 -16.67 -4.29
CA PHE A 176 -13.73 -16.59 -3.36
C PHE A 176 -13.72 -15.27 -2.55
N CYS A 177 -14.02 -14.14 -3.20
CA CYS A 177 -14.12 -12.83 -2.53
C CYS A 177 -15.16 -12.83 -1.40
N THR A 178 -16.23 -13.61 -1.55
CA THR A 178 -17.34 -13.69 -0.59
C THR A 178 -17.10 -14.79 0.45
N ASN A 179 -16.90 -16.04 0.05
CA ASN A 179 -16.76 -17.21 0.94
C ASN A 179 -15.46 -18.02 0.68
N PRO A 180 -14.28 -17.57 1.16
CA PRO A 180 -12.98 -18.20 0.90
C PRO A 180 -12.74 -19.56 1.61
N THR A 181 -13.80 -20.23 2.09
CA THR A 181 -13.76 -21.46 2.87
C THR A 181 -14.53 -22.63 2.25
N ASN A 182 -15.15 -22.45 1.08
CA ASN A 182 -15.94 -23.52 0.42
C ASN A 182 -15.05 -24.44 -0.45
N PRO A 183 -14.82 -25.72 -0.08
CA PRO A 183 -13.88 -26.62 -0.78
C PRO A 183 -14.40 -27.16 -2.13
N ASN A 184 -15.60 -26.73 -2.54
CA ASN A 184 -16.30 -27.10 -3.77
C ASN A 184 -16.30 -25.99 -4.86
N ASP A 185 -15.69 -24.84 -4.60
CA ASP A 185 -15.68 -23.73 -5.56
C ASP A 185 -14.84 -24.05 -6.81
N LYS A 186 -15.40 -23.77 -7.99
CA LYS A 186 -14.81 -24.07 -9.32
C LYS A 186 -13.53 -23.31 -9.67
N ILE A 187 -13.02 -22.52 -8.73
CA ILE A 187 -11.88 -21.61 -8.86
C ILE A 187 -10.57 -22.27 -8.37
N TYR A 188 -10.66 -23.34 -7.58
CA TYR A 188 -9.50 -24.05 -7.05
C TYR A 188 -9.08 -25.25 -7.92
N GLN A 189 -7.84 -25.19 -8.41
CA GLN A 189 -7.13 -26.37 -8.90
C GLN A 189 -6.45 -27.07 -7.72
N LYS A 190 -6.83 -28.33 -7.46
CA LYS A 190 -6.19 -29.19 -6.46
C LYS A 190 -5.03 -29.93 -7.12
N TRP A 191 -3.84 -29.78 -6.56
CA TRP A 191 -2.61 -30.41 -7.03
C TRP A 191 -2.00 -31.25 -5.92
N GLN A 192 -1.49 -32.45 -6.26
CA GLN A 192 -0.71 -33.29 -5.36
C GLN A 192 0.72 -33.35 -5.88
N CYS A 193 1.69 -32.92 -5.09
CA CYS A 193 3.08 -32.76 -5.51
C CYS A 193 4.04 -33.44 -4.53
N TYR A 194 5.03 -34.15 -5.06
CA TYR A 194 6.18 -34.64 -4.28
C TYR A 194 7.49 -34.13 -4.90
N TYR A 195 8.47 -33.84 -4.06
CA TYR A 195 9.82 -33.40 -4.47
C TYR A 195 10.88 -34.10 -3.61
N LYS A 196 11.51 -35.13 -4.17
CA LYS A 196 12.60 -35.87 -3.53
C LYS A 196 13.97 -35.42 -4.03
N SER A 197 14.10 -35.14 -5.33
CA SER A 197 15.30 -34.56 -5.94
C SER A 197 14.97 -33.95 -7.31
N SER A 198 15.97 -33.31 -7.95
CA SER A 198 15.87 -32.74 -9.31
C SER A 198 15.36 -33.70 -10.38
N LYS A 199 15.61 -35.00 -10.21
CA LYS A 199 15.19 -36.08 -11.12
C LYS A 199 13.95 -36.84 -10.64
N VAL A 200 13.55 -36.67 -9.38
CA VAL A 200 12.45 -37.39 -8.72
C VAL A 200 11.49 -36.38 -8.09
N ASN A 201 10.72 -35.71 -8.96
CA ASN A 201 9.66 -34.79 -8.59
C ASN A 201 8.52 -34.84 -9.61
N LYS A 202 7.27 -34.89 -9.13
CA LYS A 202 6.06 -34.81 -9.96
C LYS A 202 4.94 -34.07 -9.23
N CYS A 203 4.08 -33.44 -10.01
CA CYS A 203 2.80 -32.88 -9.60
C CYS A 203 1.67 -33.48 -10.47
N GLN A 204 0.54 -33.82 -9.85
CA GLN A 204 -0.68 -34.25 -10.53
C GLN A 204 -1.85 -33.35 -10.13
N MET A 205 -2.64 -32.88 -11.12
CA MET A 205 -3.90 -32.18 -10.84
C MET A 205 -5.03 -33.19 -10.58
N THR A 206 -5.78 -33.01 -9.48
CA THR A 206 -6.81 -33.95 -9.01
C THR A 206 -8.25 -33.42 -9.04
N SER A 207 -8.47 -32.11 -9.21
CA SER A 207 -9.82 -31.55 -9.46
C SER A 207 -10.01 -31.10 -10.91
N LEU A 208 -11.15 -31.47 -11.52
CA LEU A 208 -11.52 -31.10 -12.90
C LEU A 208 -12.78 -30.23 -12.91
N THR A 209 -12.61 -28.90 -12.95
CA THR A 209 -13.73 -27.94 -13.03
C THR A 209 -13.81 -27.22 -14.38
N GLN A 210 -14.28 -27.99 -15.37
CA GLN A 210 -14.94 -27.59 -16.62
C GLN A 210 -14.06 -27.31 -17.87
N THR A 211 -14.65 -27.64 -19.03
CA THR A 211 -14.29 -27.40 -20.45
C THR A 211 -12.98 -27.93 -21.07
N LEU A 212 -11.99 -28.44 -20.33
CA LEU A 212 -10.88 -29.23 -20.92
C LEU A 212 -11.08 -30.74 -20.69
N GLN A 213 -10.90 -31.55 -21.74
CA GLN A 213 -11.25 -32.97 -21.74
C GLN A 213 -10.14 -33.87 -21.18
N LYS A 214 -10.53 -34.75 -20.25
CA LYS A 214 -10.03 -36.15 -20.07
C LYS A 214 -8.51 -36.44 -19.97
N HIS A 215 -7.65 -35.46 -19.74
CA HIS A 215 -6.22 -35.73 -19.51
C HIS A 215 -5.82 -35.45 -18.06
N HIS A 216 -5.29 -36.48 -17.38
CA HIS A 216 -4.66 -36.32 -16.08
C HIS A 216 -3.34 -35.56 -16.26
N TYR A 217 -3.29 -34.30 -15.83
CA TYR A 217 -2.09 -33.48 -15.93
C TYR A 217 -1.07 -33.89 -14.87
N VAL A 218 -0.20 -34.82 -15.24
CA VAL A 218 1.05 -35.15 -14.53
C VAL A 218 2.19 -34.38 -15.18
N MET A 219 2.98 -33.65 -14.38
CA MET A 219 4.13 -32.85 -14.83
C MET A 219 5.24 -32.87 -13.77
N THR A 220 6.45 -32.40 -14.12
CA THR A 220 7.50 -32.15 -13.11
C THR A 220 7.10 -30.97 -12.22
N PHE A 221 7.65 -30.92 -11.01
CA PHE A 221 7.37 -29.84 -10.05
C PHE A 221 7.84 -28.48 -10.56
N TYR A 222 8.93 -28.43 -11.34
CA TYR A 222 9.40 -27.21 -12.00
C TYR A 222 8.36 -26.61 -12.94
N ILE A 223 7.73 -27.42 -13.80
CA ILE A 223 6.69 -26.94 -14.74
C ILE A 223 5.46 -26.42 -13.98
N PHE A 224 5.07 -27.10 -12.90
CA PHE A 224 4.01 -26.63 -12.02
C PHE A 224 4.36 -25.28 -11.37
N PHE A 225 5.60 -25.13 -10.89
CA PHE A 225 6.06 -23.88 -10.27
C PHE A 225 6.13 -22.71 -11.26
N ASP A 226 6.65 -22.94 -12.46
CA ASP A 226 6.72 -21.94 -13.53
C ASP A 226 5.31 -21.45 -13.94
N LEU A 227 4.32 -22.37 -14.01
CA LEU A 227 2.91 -22.02 -14.22
C LEU A 227 2.34 -21.19 -13.05
N TRP A 228 2.68 -21.54 -11.81
CA TRP A 228 2.25 -20.81 -10.62
C TRP A 228 2.84 -19.39 -10.57
N VAL A 229 4.14 -19.22 -10.83
CA VAL A 229 4.81 -17.90 -10.89
C VAL A 229 4.21 -17.04 -12.01
N LYS A 230 3.99 -17.59 -13.21
CA LYS A 230 3.33 -16.86 -14.30
C LYS A 230 1.94 -16.37 -13.89
N ASN A 231 1.13 -17.23 -13.25
CA ASN A 231 -0.22 -16.86 -12.83
C ASN A 231 -0.21 -15.83 -11.68
N LEU A 232 0.72 -15.92 -10.73
CA LEU A 232 0.91 -14.92 -9.68
C LEU A 232 1.20 -13.52 -10.25
N LEU A 233 2.10 -13.43 -11.24
CA LEU A 233 2.41 -12.19 -11.96
C LEU A 233 1.21 -11.66 -12.76
N LYS A 234 0.56 -12.52 -13.55
CA LYS A 234 -0.62 -12.19 -14.36
C LYS A 234 -1.76 -11.64 -13.51
N ASP A 235 -2.06 -12.29 -12.38
CA ASP A 235 -3.10 -11.87 -11.45
C ASP A 235 -2.75 -10.58 -10.70
N THR A 236 -1.48 -10.42 -10.28
CA THR A 236 -0.97 -9.16 -9.71
C THR A 236 -1.26 -8.00 -10.66
N MET A 237 -0.89 -8.14 -11.94
CA MET A 237 -1.06 -7.05 -12.91
C MET A 237 -2.53 -6.76 -13.25
N LYS A 238 -3.41 -7.77 -13.23
CA LYS A 238 -4.87 -7.56 -13.32
C LYS A 238 -5.40 -6.79 -12.11
N TRP A 239 -5.02 -7.22 -10.90
CA TRP A 239 -5.48 -6.62 -9.65
C TRP A 239 -5.05 -5.18 -9.53
N GLU A 240 -3.76 -4.88 -9.70
CA GLU A 240 -3.23 -3.51 -9.63
C GLU A 240 -3.93 -2.57 -10.63
N ASN A 241 -4.23 -3.03 -11.84
CA ASN A 241 -4.97 -2.23 -12.81
C ASN A 241 -6.46 -2.04 -12.41
N GLU A 242 -7.10 -3.03 -11.78
CA GLU A 242 -8.49 -2.92 -11.33
C GLU A 242 -8.66 -2.06 -10.06
N ILE A 243 -7.65 -2.01 -9.18
CA ILE A 243 -7.67 -1.21 -7.93
C ILE A 243 -6.85 0.09 -8.02
N LYS A 244 -6.25 0.39 -9.18
CA LYS A 244 -5.40 1.56 -9.50
C LYS A 244 -5.93 2.86 -8.92
N ASP A 245 -7.20 3.15 -9.21
CA ASP A 245 -7.88 4.39 -8.82
C ASP A 245 -8.34 4.34 -7.36
N CYS A 246 -8.59 3.14 -6.81
CA CYS A 246 -8.90 2.93 -5.40
C CYS A 246 -7.65 3.14 -4.50
N ILE A 247 -6.46 2.70 -4.91
CA ILE A 247 -5.22 2.82 -4.11
C ILE A 247 -4.93 4.28 -3.73
N ASN A 248 -5.18 5.22 -4.64
CA ASN A 248 -4.89 6.64 -4.47
C ASN A 248 -6.14 7.48 -4.17
N ASN A 249 -7.25 6.85 -3.79
CA ASN A 249 -8.48 7.53 -3.42
C ASN A 249 -8.32 8.21 -2.04
N THR A 250 -7.81 9.45 -2.02
CA THR A 250 -7.61 10.23 -0.79
C THR A 250 -8.84 11.04 -0.37
N ASN A 251 -9.93 10.98 -1.14
CA ASN A 251 -11.11 11.82 -0.93
C ASN A 251 -12.32 10.94 -0.60
N VAL A 252 -13.12 11.34 0.39
CA VAL A 252 -14.37 10.63 0.78
C VAL A 252 -15.51 10.90 -0.23
N THR A 253 -15.19 11.01 -1.53
CA THR A 253 -16.10 11.44 -2.60
C THR A 253 -16.98 10.31 -3.13
N ASP A 254 -16.40 9.15 -3.41
CA ASP A 254 -17.10 8.00 -4.00
C ASP A 254 -17.14 6.83 -3.01
N CYS A 255 -18.21 6.74 -2.22
CA CYS A 255 -18.55 5.58 -1.40
C CYS A 255 -19.06 4.40 -2.26
N ASN A 256 -18.47 4.23 -3.44
CA ASN A 256 -18.89 3.27 -4.45
C ASN A 256 -18.41 1.87 -4.04
N ASN A 257 -19.36 1.02 -3.67
CA ASN A 257 -19.15 -0.29 -3.04
C ASN A 257 -18.15 -1.21 -3.79
N LYS A 258 -17.92 -0.96 -5.09
CA LYS A 258 -16.91 -1.64 -5.91
C LYS A 258 -15.47 -1.45 -5.39
N CYS A 259 -15.02 -0.24 -5.06
CA CYS A 259 -13.61 -0.04 -4.68
C CYS A 259 -13.27 -0.79 -3.37
N ASN A 260 -14.11 -0.67 -2.33
CA ASN A 260 -13.93 -1.43 -1.09
C ASN A 260 -13.99 -2.94 -1.35
N LYS A 261 -15.04 -3.45 -2.02
CA LYS A 261 -15.17 -4.87 -2.36
C LYS A 261 -13.92 -5.41 -3.08
N ASN A 262 -13.35 -4.62 -3.99
CA ASN A 262 -12.15 -4.98 -4.73
C ASN A 262 -10.90 -4.96 -3.84
N CYS A 263 -10.67 -3.91 -3.03
CA CYS A 263 -9.56 -3.86 -2.07
C CYS A 263 -9.59 -5.03 -1.07
N VAL A 264 -10.77 -5.33 -0.50
CA VAL A 264 -10.96 -6.44 0.46
C VAL A 264 -10.79 -7.80 -0.21
N CYS A 265 -11.22 -7.97 -1.46
CA CYS A 265 -10.94 -9.21 -2.19
C CYS A 265 -9.46 -9.35 -2.58
N PHE A 266 -8.79 -8.24 -2.93
CA PHE A 266 -7.36 -8.23 -3.20
C PHE A 266 -6.56 -8.63 -1.96
N ASP A 267 -6.84 -8.06 -0.78
CA ASP A 267 -6.25 -8.50 0.50
C ASP A 267 -6.44 -10.00 0.75
N LYS A 268 -7.66 -10.53 0.59
CA LYS A 268 -7.93 -11.98 0.68
C LYS A 268 -7.10 -12.78 -0.33
N TRP A 269 -6.99 -12.32 -1.58
CA TRP A 269 -6.21 -12.97 -2.64
C TRP A 269 -4.71 -12.97 -2.33
N VAL A 270 -4.13 -11.86 -1.87
CA VAL A 270 -2.73 -11.76 -1.43
C VAL A 270 -2.47 -12.71 -0.26
N LYS A 271 -3.36 -12.71 0.76
CA LYS A 271 -3.29 -13.63 1.91
C LYS A 271 -3.39 -15.11 1.48
N GLN A 272 -4.18 -15.44 0.47
CA GLN A 272 -4.29 -16.80 -0.05
C GLN A 272 -3.10 -17.22 -0.93
N LYS A 273 -2.61 -16.35 -1.83
CA LYS A 273 -1.41 -16.62 -2.63
C LYS A 273 -0.16 -16.77 -1.77
N LYS A 274 -0.08 -16.07 -0.64
CA LYS A 274 0.97 -16.28 0.36
C LYS A 274 0.90 -17.66 1.03
N LYS A 275 -0.31 -18.18 1.32
CA LYS A 275 -0.48 -19.58 1.79
C LYS A 275 -0.09 -20.60 0.73
N GLU A 276 -0.44 -20.37 -0.54
CA GLU A 276 0.02 -21.23 -1.66
C GLU A 276 1.56 -21.28 -1.68
N TRP A 277 2.22 -20.12 -1.63
CA TRP A 277 3.68 -20.02 -1.56
C TRP A 277 4.28 -20.74 -0.34
N ASP A 278 3.73 -20.54 0.87
CA ASP A 278 4.22 -21.17 2.11
C ASP A 278 4.08 -22.71 2.09
N ILE A 279 3.19 -23.27 1.26
CA ILE A 279 3.09 -24.72 1.03
C ILE A 279 4.12 -25.17 -0.02
N ILE A 280 4.18 -24.51 -1.19
CA ILE A 280 5.17 -24.81 -2.25
C ILE A 280 6.61 -24.72 -1.69
N LYS A 281 6.88 -23.74 -0.82
CA LYS A 281 8.13 -23.55 -0.08
C LYS A 281 8.54 -24.73 0.82
N LYS A 282 7.61 -25.60 1.24
CA LYS A 282 7.96 -26.81 2.01
C LYS A 282 8.58 -27.88 1.10
N LEU A 283 8.02 -28.09 -0.09
CA LEU A 283 8.54 -29.05 -1.08
C LEU A 283 9.96 -28.72 -1.54
N PHE A 284 10.34 -27.44 -1.57
CA PHE A 284 11.70 -27.01 -1.89
C PHE A 284 12.77 -27.32 -0.82
N LYS A 285 12.43 -27.85 0.37
CA LYS A 285 13.41 -27.98 1.49
C LYS A 285 14.32 -29.21 1.46
N THR A 286 14.11 -30.16 0.56
CA THR A 286 14.66 -31.52 0.68
C THR A 286 16.15 -31.68 0.31
N GLU A 287 16.73 -30.78 -0.50
CA GLU A 287 18.16 -30.82 -0.88
C GLU A 287 18.77 -29.41 -1.00
N LYS A 288 20.05 -29.24 -0.62
CA LYS A 288 20.64 -27.89 -0.37
C LYS A 288 21.44 -27.27 -1.51
N ASP A 289 22.06 -28.04 -2.41
CA ASP A 289 23.11 -27.49 -3.29
C ASP A 289 22.75 -27.43 -4.78
N GLU A 290 22.20 -28.48 -5.42
CA GLU A 290 21.67 -28.35 -6.81
C GLU A 290 20.62 -27.23 -6.92
N MET A 291 19.83 -27.07 -5.85
CA MET A 291 18.74 -26.10 -5.70
C MET A 291 19.18 -24.63 -5.76
N LYS A 292 20.43 -24.30 -5.38
CA LYS A 292 20.94 -22.91 -5.49
C LYS A 292 20.88 -22.42 -6.94
N ASN A 293 21.18 -23.29 -7.90
CA ASN A 293 21.16 -22.92 -9.32
C ASN A 293 19.73 -22.64 -9.81
N TYR A 294 18.73 -23.38 -9.34
CA TYR A 294 17.33 -23.09 -9.66
C TYR A 294 16.88 -21.75 -9.04
N TYR A 295 17.19 -21.47 -7.76
CA TYR A 295 16.87 -20.17 -7.16
C TYR A 295 17.64 -18.98 -7.78
N ILE A 296 18.91 -19.16 -8.16
CA ILE A 296 19.67 -18.16 -8.92
C ILE A 296 18.97 -17.88 -10.25
N ASN A 297 18.47 -18.92 -10.92
CA ASN A 297 17.64 -18.78 -12.11
C ASN A 297 16.23 -18.26 -11.82
N ILE A 298 15.61 -18.44 -10.65
CA ILE A 298 14.29 -17.83 -10.33
C ILE A 298 14.33 -16.32 -10.52
N ASN A 299 15.44 -15.64 -10.21
CA ASN A 299 15.61 -14.22 -10.52
C ASN A 299 15.47 -13.93 -12.03
N LYS A 300 16.20 -14.67 -12.87
CA LYS A 300 16.21 -14.51 -14.34
C LYS A 300 14.89 -14.95 -14.97
N ASN A 301 14.32 -16.04 -14.47
CA ASN A 301 13.03 -16.59 -14.87
C ASN A 301 11.91 -15.62 -14.50
N PHE A 302 11.98 -14.92 -13.37
CA PHE A 302 11.00 -13.90 -13.00
C PHE A 302 11.05 -12.70 -13.95
N GLU A 303 12.24 -12.28 -14.41
CA GLU A 303 12.36 -11.27 -15.49
C GLU A 303 11.84 -11.80 -16.84
N LEU A 304 12.10 -13.07 -17.18
CA LEU A 304 11.59 -13.73 -18.39
C LEU A 304 10.06 -13.89 -18.36
N PHE A 305 9.48 -14.29 -17.23
CA PHE A 305 8.04 -14.35 -17.01
C PHE A 305 7.42 -12.96 -17.00
N PHE A 306 8.08 -11.96 -16.41
CA PHE A 306 7.63 -10.58 -16.46
C PHE A 306 7.53 -10.07 -17.91
N PHE A 307 8.57 -10.30 -18.74
CA PHE A 307 8.50 -9.96 -20.17
C PHE A 307 7.36 -10.72 -20.90
N ARG A 308 7.19 -12.02 -20.62
CA ARG A 308 6.08 -12.84 -21.15
C ARG A 308 4.70 -12.27 -20.75
N VAL A 309 4.52 -11.78 -19.52
CA VAL A 309 3.23 -11.27 -19.01
C VAL A 309 2.96 -9.81 -19.42
N MET A 310 3.98 -8.94 -19.51
CA MET A 310 3.82 -7.60 -20.10
C MET A 310 3.24 -7.66 -21.51
N TYR A 311 3.80 -8.54 -22.34
CA TYR A 311 3.38 -8.73 -23.72
C TYR A 311 1.97 -9.32 -23.84
N GLU A 312 1.52 -10.11 -22.86
CA GLU A 312 0.13 -10.60 -22.78
C GLU A 312 -0.89 -9.49 -22.46
N LEU A 313 -0.53 -8.48 -21.66
CA LEU A 313 -1.50 -7.49 -21.18
C LEU A 313 -1.62 -6.25 -22.09
N ASN A 314 -0.50 -5.77 -22.67
CA ASN A 314 -0.47 -4.62 -23.59
C ASN A 314 -1.07 -3.35 -22.95
N ASN A 315 -0.55 -2.99 -21.77
CA ASN A 315 -0.93 -1.83 -20.96
C ASN A 315 0.11 -0.69 -21.04
N GLU A 316 -0.16 0.44 -20.39
CA GLU A 316 0.71 1.63 -20.31
C GLU A 316 2.12 1.30 -19.77
N GLU A 317 3.09 1.12 -20.68
CA GLU A 317 4.46 0.62 -20.43
C GLU A 317 5.21 1.39 -19.34
N GLU A 318 5.13 2.72 -19.37
CA GLU A 318 5.74 3.65 -18.41
C GLU A 318 5.38 3.34 -16.94
N LYS A 319 4.12 2.94 -16.68
CA LYS A 319 3.62 2.69 -15.32
C LYS A 319 4.08 1.33 -14.78
N TRP A 320 4.28 0.35 -15.67
CA TRP A 320 4.89 -0.95 -15.32
C TRP A 320 6.39 -0.84 -15.10
N ASN A 321 7.09 -0.02 -15.90
CA ASN A 321 8.50 0.28 -15.67
C ASN A 321 8.72 0.84 -14.26
N LYS A 322 7.87 1.76 -13.80
CA LYS A 322 7.92 2.32 -12.43
C LYS A 322 7.65 1.29 -11.32
N LEU A 323 6.70 0.36 -11.51
CA LEU A 323 6.49 -0.74 -10.56
C LEU A 323 7.73 -1.65 -10.47
N ILE A 324 8.32 -1.99 -11.62
CA ILE A 324 9.50 -2.85 -11.70
C ILE A 324 10.75 -2.16 -11.15
N GLU A 325 10.89 -0.84 -11.33
CA GLU A 325 11.93 -0.05 -10.68
C GLU A 325 11.79 -0.07 -9.15
N ASN A 326 10.57 0.08 -8.62
CA ASN A 326 10.29 -0.06 -7.19
C ASN A 326 10.59 -1.49 -6.67
N LEU A 327 10.26 -2.53 -7.44
CA LEU A 327 10.56 -3.91 -7.07
C LEU A 327 12.07 -4.20 -7.15
N ARG A 328 12.75 -3.80 -8.23
CA ARG A 328 14.21 -3.94 -8.42
C ARG A 328 14.99 -3.23 -7.31
N THR A 329 14.67 -1.97 -7.00
CA THR A 329 15.35 -1.22 -5.92
C THR A 329 15.16 -1.89 -4.55
N LYS A 330 14.00 -2.49 -4.25
CA LYS A 330 13.80 -3.33 -3.05
C LYS A 330 14.59 -4.65 -3.10
N ILE A 331 14.69 -5.29 -4.26
CA ILE A 331 15.47 -6.53 -4.46
C ILE A 331 16.98 -6.27 -4.30
N ASP A 332 17.51 -5.22 -4.92
CA ASP A 332 18.94 -4.91 -4.95
C ASP A 332 19.45 -4.23 -3.68
N SER A 333 18.57 -3.59 -2.90
CA SER A 333 18.86 -3.23 -1.51
C SER A 333 18.86 -4.45 -0.58
N SER A 334 17.98 -5.45 -0.80
CA SER A 334 17.99 -6.71 -0.05
C SER A 334 19.27 -7.53 -0.29
N ARG A 335 19.66 -7.74 -1.56
CA ARG A 335 20.84 -8.52 -1.98
C ARG A 335 22.15 -8.04 -1.32
N ARG A 336 22.36 -6.73 -1.19
CA ARG A 336 23.58 -6.12 -0.62
C ARG A 336 23.78 -6.35 0.88
N ASN A 337 22.78 -6.91 1.58
CA ASN A 337 22.79 -7.04 3.03
C ASN A 337 22.84 -8.49 3.53
N THR A 338 22.34 -9.46 2.76
CA THR A 338 22.29 -10.88 3.15
C THR A 338 23.43 -11.72 2.57
N GLY A 339 24.17 -11.20 1.58
CA GLY A 339 24.94 -12.05 0.67
C GLY A 339 24.04 -12.99 -0.13
N ASN A 340 24.65 -13.94 -0.84
CA ASN A 340 23.95 -14.87 -1.75
C ASN A 340 23.16 -16.00 -1.03
N GLU A 341 22.87 -15.87 0.28
CA GLU A 341 22.19 -16.91 1.07
C GLU A 341 20.66 -16.87 0.95
N ASP A 342 20.03 -15.69 1.01
CA ASP A 342 18.56 -15.53 1.03
C ASP A 342 17.97 -15.54 -0.40
N SER A 343 18.16 -16.67 -1.08
CA SER A 343 17.84 -16.86 -2.51
C SER A 343 16.33 -16.78 -2.88
N GLU A 344 15.46 -16.66 -1.88
CA GLU A 344 14.00 -16.46 -2.01
C GLU A 344 13.57 -15.01 -2.32
N GLY A 345 14.52 -14.05 -2.31
CA GLY A 345 14.25 -12.62 -2.13
C GLY A 345 13.16 -12.00 -3.00
N VAL A 346 13.07 -12.34 -4.29
CA VAL A 346 12.15 -11.69 -5.25
C VAL A 346 10.68 -11.97 -4.93
N ILE A 347 10.31 -13.23 -4.70
CA ILE A 347 8.92 -13.61 -4.39
C ILE A 347 8.51 -13.06 -3.01
N LYS A 348 9.46 -13.01 -2.07
CA LYS A 348 9.25 -12.38 -0.76
C LYS A 348 8.97 -10.87 -0.89
N VAL A 349 9.81 -10.13 -1.63
CA VAL A 349 9.64 -8.69 -1.87
C VAL A 349 8.33 -8.40 -2.61
N LEU A 350 7.93 -9.25 -3.58
CA LEU A 350 6.62 -9.15 -4.22
C LEU A 350 5.49 -9.26 -3.20
N PHE A 351 5.48 -10.28 -2.34
CA PHE A 351 4.43 -10.42 -1.31
C PHE A 351 4.45 -9.32 -0.24
N GLU A 352 5.62 -8.74 0.06
CA GLU A 352 5.73 -7.58 0.94
C GLU A 352 5.13 -6.33 0.26
N HIS A 353 5.38 -6.12 -1.04
CA HIS A 353 4.78 -5.02 -1.80
C HIS A 353 3.26 -5.19 -2.04
N LEU A 354 2.80 -6.38 -2.41
CA LEU A 354 1.38 -6.70 -2.54
C LEU A 354 0.62 -6.46 -1.22
N LYS A 355 1.26 -6.73 -0.07
CA LYS A 355 0.71 -6.42 1.25
C LYS A 355 0.60 -4.91 1.48
N GLU A 356 1.61 -4.11 1.13
CA GLU A 356 1.53 -2.63 1.21
C GLU A 356 0.39 -2.08 0.34
N ILE A 357 0.22 -2.58 -0.89
CA ILE A 357 -0.86 -2.18 -1.79
C ILE A 357 -2.22 -2.55 -1.18
N ALA A 358 -2.35 -3.77 -0.64
CA ALA A 358 -3.58 -4.23 0.01
C ALA A 358 -3.94 -3.36 1.22
N GLU A 359 -2.99 -3.17 2.16
CA GLU A 359 -3.10 -2.30 3.33
C GLU A 359 -3.61 -0.90 2.92
N LYS A 360 -2.90 -0.23 1.99
CA LYS A 360 -3.26 1.11 1.53
C LYS A 360 -4.62 1.15 0.85
N CYS A 361 -4.95 0.16 0.02
CA CYS A 361 -6.26 0.06 -0.65
C CYS A 361 -7.39 -0.07 0.38
N THR A 362 -7.25 -0.96 1.37
CA THR A 362 -8.29 -1.20 2.39
C THR A 362 -8.47 -0.03 3.35
N HIS A 363 -7.39 0.66 3.77
CA HIS A 363 -7.52 1.85 4.63
C HIS A 363 -8.10 3.06 3.88
N ASN A 364 -7.67 3.31 2.63
CA ASN A 364 -8.19 4.43 1.83
C ASN A 364 -9.66 4.26 1.39
N ASN A 365 -10.14 3.01 1.32
CA ASN A 365 -11.52 2.69 0.93
C ASN A 365 -12.28 1.96 2.05
N SER A 366 -11.91 2.18 3.32
CA SER A 366 -12.49 1.47 4.45
C SER A 366 -13.98 1.79 4.58
N ASN A 367 -14.80 0.83 5.03
CA ASN A 367 -16.21 1.12 5.29
C ASN A 367 -16.39 2.03 6.51
N GLU A 368 -15.40 2.14 7.40
CA GLU A 368 -15.43 3.15 8.47
C GLU A 368 -15.33 4.57 7.87
N SER A 369 -14.57 4.77 6.77
CA SER A 369 -14.56 6.02 6.00
C SER A 369 -15.73 6.17 5.02
N CYS A 370 -16.26 5.07 4.46
CA CYS A 370 -17.14 5.07 3.28
C CYS A 370 -18.50 4.35 3.42
N GLU A 371 -18.94 3.97 4.63
CA GLU A 371 -20.28 3.36 4.79
C GLU A 371 -21.38 4.27 4.23
N THR A 372 -22.33 3.68 3.50
CA THR A 372 -23.62 4.28 3.10
C THR A 372 -24.52 4.44 4.32
N SER A 373 -24.04 5.26 5.24
CA SER A 373 -24.52 5.45 6.59
C SER A 373 -25.58 6.54 6.60
N THR A 374 -26.81 6.14 6.28
CA THR A 374 -28.03 6.87 6.66
C THR A 374 -28.15 7.09 8.18
N ASN A 375 -27.25 6.50 8.97
CA ASN A 375 -27.11 6.63 10.42
C ASN A 375 -25.67 6.95 10.89
N ARG A 376 -24.87 7.73 10.15
CA ARG A 376 -23.62 8.26 10.71
C ARG A 376 -23.97 9.32 11.76
N THR A 377 -23.82 9.00 13.05
CA THR A 377 -24.14 9.91 14.15
C THR A 377 -23.40 11.23 13.96
N PRO A 378 -24.09 12.39 13.84
CA PRO A 378 -23.41 13.68 13.76
C PRO A 378 -22.56 13.90 15.01
N ASN A 379 -21.33 14.39 14.84
CA ASN A 379 -20.44 14.69 15.96
C ASN A 379 -21.12 15.77 16.84
N PRO A 380 -21.60 15.45 18.06
CA PRO A 380 -22.49 16.34 18.82
C PRO A 380 -21.78 17.59 19.34
N CYS A 381 -20.46 17.68 19.14
CA CYS A 381 -19.62 18.82 19.50
C CYS A 381 -19.23 19.70 18.31
N ALA A 382 -19.59 19.33 17.07
CA ALA A 382 -19.42 20.14 15.86
C ALA A 382 -20.75 20.77 15.42
N ASN A 383 -20.71 21.95 14.80
CA ASN A 383 -21.92 22.65 14.37
C ASN A 383 -22.31 22.28 12.93
N THR A 384 -22.68 21.03 12.71
CA THR A 384 -22.99 20.52 11.37
C THR A 384 -24.39 19.91 11.29
N THR A 385 -25.12 20.26 10.24
CA THR A 385 -26.49 19.79 9.94
C THR A 385 -26.57 18.33 9.47
N GLY A 386 -25.45 17.61 9.54
CA GLY A 386 -25.29 16.21 9.19
C GLY A 386 -23.89 15.72 9.56
N ALA A 387 -23.56 14.50 9.15
CA ALA A 387 -22.22 13.95 9.32
C ALA A 387 -21.18 14.71 8.48
N VAL A 388 -20.03 15.03 9.08
CA VAL A 388 -19.00 15.82 8.40
C VAL A 388 -18.26 14.95 7.39
N ARG A 389 -18.18 15.42 6.14
CA ARG A 389 -17.28 14.85 5.14
C ARG A 389 -15.85 15.33 5.44
N LEU A 390 -15.13 14.56 6.25
CA LEU A 390 -13.68 14.67 6.36
C LEU A 390 -13.03 14.56 4.97
N ALA A 391 -11.93 15.28 4.78
CA ALA A 391 -10.99 15.00 3.70
C ALA A 391 -10.02 13.88 4.08
N LYS A 392 -9.68 13.76 5.38
CA LYS A 392 -8.78 12.70 5.89
C LYS A 392 -9.03 12.40 7.37
N SER A 393 -9.16 11.11 7.71
CA SER A 393 -9.23 10.63 9.11
C SER A 393 -7.86 10.53 9.78
N VAL A 394 -7.84 10.38 11.10
CA VAL A 394 -6.63 10.07 11.89
C VAL A 394 -6.00 8.75 11.43
N GLU A 395 -6.80 7.72 11.13
CA GLU A 395 -6.36 6.44 10.57
C GLU A 395 -5.65 6.62 9.21
N GLN A 396 -6.26 7.34 8.28
CA GLN A 396 -5.68 7.58 6.95
C GLN A 396 -4.37 8.38 7.04
N LEU A 397 -4.28 9.36 7.94
CA LEU A 397 -3.04 10.07 8.22
C LEU A 397 -1.97 9.16 8.84
N ALA A 398 -2.33 8.26 9.74
CA ALA A 398 -1.43 7.25 10.29
C ALA A 398 -0.92 6.27 9.20
N SER A 399 -1.77 5.88 8.25
CA SER A 399 -1.39 5.06 7.08
C SER A 399 -0.41 5.78 6.14
N GLU A 400 -0.60 7.09 5.93
CA GLU A 400 0.38 7.91 5.21
C GLU A 400 1.70 8.05 5.96
N MET A 401 1.66 8.20 7.29
CA MET A 401 2.87 8.26 8.13
C MET A 401 3.64 6.94 8.14
N GLN A 402 2.95 5.80 8.18
CA GLN A 402 3.56 4.49 7.93
C GLN A 402 4.23 4.43 6.56
N THR A 403 3.54 4.87 5.51
CA THR A 403 4.06 4.84 4.13
C THR A 403 5.32 5.73 4.00
N LYS A 404 5.32 6.92 4.62
CA LYS A 404 6.49 7.81 4.72
C LYS A 404 7.65 7.14 5.46
N ALA A 405 7.40 6.46 6.58
CA ALA A 405 8.42 5.76 7.37
C ALA A 405 9.06 4.58 6.61
N LYS A 406 8.23 3.71 6.01
CA LYS A 406 8.69 2.60 5.14
C LYS A 406 9.56 3.12 3.97
N ALA A 407 9.17 4.24 3.34
CA ALA A 407 9.93 4.84 2.25
C ALA A 407 11.30 5.39 2.72
N GLN A 408 11.35 6.09 3.87
CA GLN A 408 12.59 6.59 4.47
C GLN A 408 13.56 5.48 4.89
N LEU A 409 13.02 4.32 5.32
CA LEU A 409 13.81 3.14 5.65
C LEU A 409 14.47 2.52 4.41
N GLY A 410 13.80 2.57 3.25
CA GLY A 410 14.26 2.00 1.98
C GLY A 410 15.16 2.90 1.14
N SER A 411 15.08 4.22 1.27
CA SER A 411 15.77 5.18 0.38
C SER A 411 17.27 5.41 0.66
N GLY A 412 17.92 4.58 1.49
CA GLY A 412 19.34 4.66 1.78
C GLY A 412 20.18 3.81 0.82
N SER A 413 21.25 4.38 0.26
CA SER A 413 22.21 3.65 -0.61
C SER A 413 22.77 2.40 0.06
N ASP A 414 22.92 2.44 1.39
CA ASP A 414 23.54 1.40 2.20
C ASP A 414 22.61 0.92 3.32
N LYS A 415 22.31 -0.38 3.29
CA LYS A 415 21.88 -1.19 4.44
C LYS A 415 20.66 -0.66 5.22
N GLY A 416 19.59 -0.31 4.49
CA GLY A 416 18.30 0.19 5.02
C GLY A 416 17.50 -0.80 5.88
N GLU A 417 16.37 -1.33 5.39
CA GLU A 417 15.50 -2.21 6.18
C GLU A 417 16.20 -3.50 6.65
N SER A 418 16.76 -4.28 5.72
CA SER A 418 17.13 -5.67 6.00
C SER A 418 18.37 -5.87 6.90
N ALA A 419 19.04 -4.79 7.29
CA ALA A 419 20.08 -4.79 8.33
C ALA A 419 19.55 -4.39 9.72
N LEU A 420 18.39 -3.71 9.80
CA LEU A 420 17.68 -3.41 11.04
C LEU A 420 16.63 -4.47 11.40
N LYS A 421 16.08 -5.17 10.39
CA LYS A 421 15.15 -6.28 10.52
C LYS A 421 15.84 -7.47 11.19
N GLY A 422 15.63 -7.61 12.50
CA GLY A 422 16.22 -8.66 13.30
C GLY A 422 15.73 -10.04 12.88
N LYS A 423 16.62 -11.02 12.92
CA LYS A 423 16.34 -12.45 12.79
C LYS A 423 16.49 -13.07 14.16
N ALA A 424 15.40 -13.08 14.95
CA ALA A 424 15.43 -13.54 16.34
C ALA A 424 15.92 -15.00 16.48
N GLU A 425 15.80 -15.82 15.43
CA GLU A 425 16.38 -17.16 15.43
C GLU A 425 17.91 -17.20 15.47
N LYS A 426 18.58 -16.08 15.16
CA LYS A 426 20.04 -15.90 15.26
C LYS A 426 20.47 -15.23 16.58
N GLY A 427 19.57 -14.99 17.52
CA GLY A 427 19.88 -14.36 18.81
C GLY A 427 20.46 -15.32 19.84
N ASP A 428 21.38 -14.83 20.68
CA ASP A 428 21.86 -15.55 21.87
C ASP A 428 20.88 -15.33 23.04
N TYR A 429 20.40 -16.40 23.69
CA TYR A 429 19.47 -16.29 24.83
C TYR A 429 20.05 -16.89 26.11
N SER A 430 20.61 -16.02 26.97
CA SER A 430 21.33 -16.45 28.18
C SER A 430 20.48 -17.12 29.28
N ARG A 431 19.15 -17.20 29.13
CA ARG A 431 18.26 -18.02 29.97
C ARG A 431 17.90 -19.40 29.37
N GLY A 432 18.55 -19.80 28.28
CA GLY A 432 18.54 -21.18 27.76
C GLY A 432 17.31 -21.59 26.94
N GLY A 433 16.63 -20.64 26.29
CA GLY A 433 15.68 -20.93 25.21
C GLY A 433 16.41 -21.01 23.86
N SER A 434 15.87 -21.74 22.88
CA SER A 434 16.50 -21.85 21.56
C SER A 434 16.20 -20.63 20.70
N GLY A 435 17.13 -20.25 19.83
CA GLY A 435 16.83 -19.29 18.76
C GLY A 435 15.78 -19.84 17.80
N ASP A 436 15.90 -21.12 17.41
CA ASP A 436 15.00 -21.77 16.45
C ASP A 436 13.52 -21.75 16.85
N ASP A 437 13.20 -21.66 18.14
CA ASP A 437 11.83 -21.54 18.63
C ASP A 437 11.15 -20.26 18.12
N PHE A 438 11.86 -19.14 17.95
CA PHE A 438 11.28 -17.91 17.38
C PHE A 438 10.80 -18.08 15.92
N LYS A 439 11.36 -19.06 15.20
CA LYS A 439 11.07 -19.33 13.79
C LYS A 439 10.08 -20.47 13.60
N ASN A 440 10.26 -21.54 14.38
CA ASN A 440 9.51 -22.78 14.23
C ASN A 440 8.32 -22.87 15.20
N ASN A 441 8.36 -22.16 16.34
CA ASN A 441 7.41 -22.28 17.44
C ASN A 441 7.20 -20.93 18.18
N LEU A 442 6.96 -19.84 17.44
CA LEU A 442 6.92 -18.47 17.98
C LEU A 442 5.96 -18.32 19.19
N CYS A 443 4.86 -19.06 19.22
CA CYS A 443 3.90 -19.02 20.33
C CYS A 443 4.25 -19.94 21.50
N GLY A 444 5.21 -20.85 21.33
CA GLY A 444 5.81 -21.64 22.40
C GLY A 444 6.92 -20.90 23.17
N ILE A 445 7.32 -19.68 22.78
CA ILE A 445 8.36 -18.95 23.51
C ILE A 445 7.92 -18.63 24.95
N THR A 446 8.85 -18.92 25.86
CA THR A 446 8.72 -18.75 27.32
C THR A 446 9.84 -17.86 27.87
N GLN A 447 9.81 -17.55 29.16
CA GLN A 447 10.81 -16.75 29.86
C GLN A 447 12.29 -17.21 29.75
N LYS A 448 12.56 -18.40 29.20
CA LYS A 448 13.90 -18.88 28.82
C LYS A 448 14.50 -18.14 27.61
N HIS A 449 13.66 -17.56 26.76
CA HIS A 449 14.03 -16.95 25.47
C HIS A 449 14.35 -15.46 25.65
N SER A 450 15.27 -15.17 26.58
CA SER A 450 15.52 -13.83 27.09
C SER A 450 16.95 -13.67 27.59
N ASN A 451 17.45 -12.44 27.59
CA ASN A 451 18.69 -12.00 28.23
C ASN A 451 18.47 -11.22 29.53
N ALA A 452 17.27 -11.25 30.11
CA ALA A 452 17.01 -10.64 31.41
C ALA A 452 17.77 -11.33 32.55
N ILE A 453 18.29 -10.54 33.50
CA ILE A 453 18.86 -11.11 34.74
C ILE A 453 17.75 -11.65 35.65
N GLY A 454 18.10 -12.58 36.55
CA GLY A 454 17.14 -13.35 37.37
C GLY A 454 16.17 -12.57 38.26
N ALA A 455 16.34 -11.26 38.43
CA ALA A 455 15.34 -10.38 39.06
C ALA A 455 14.05 -10.22 38.22
N SER A 456 14.08 -10.55 36.92
CA SER A 456 12.89 -10.72 36.09
C SER A 456 12.60 -12.21 35.90
N ASN A 457 11.56 -12.72 36.57
CA ASN A 457 11.12 -14.09 36.38
C ASN A 457 10.58 -14.31 34.96
N ASN A 458 9.74 -13.38 34.48
CA ASN A 458 9.11 -13.33 33.16
C ASN A 458 8.74 -11.85 32.85
N PRO A 459 8.33 -11.49 31.61
CA PRO A 459 8.03 -10.09 31.26
C PRO A 459 6.99 -9.40 32.15
N CYS A 460 6.00 -10.12 32.69
CA CYS A 460 4.95 -9.61 33.57
C CYS A 460 5.30 -9.70 35.07
N ASN A 461 6.55 -10.02 35.44
CA ASN A 461 6.95 -10.20 36.84
C ASN A 461 6.68 -8.93 37.68
N GLY A 462 5.86 -9.07 38.74
CA GLY A 462 5.45 -7.98 39.62
C GLY A 462 4.50 -6.95 39.00
N LYS A 463 3.88 -7.26 37.84
CA LYS A 463 2.92 -6.37 37.16
C LYS A 463 1.48 -6.80 37.50
N ASP A 464 0.62 -5.82 37.77
CA ASP A 464 -0.81 -5.98 38.08
C ASP A 464 -1.20 -7.00 39.18
N ASN A 465 -0.36 -7.17 40.21
CA ASN A 465 -0.65 -8.06 41.35
C ASN A 465 -2.05 -7.82 41.98
N ASN A 466 -2.54 -6.57 41.94
CA ASN A 466 -3.82 -6.14 42.51
C ASN A 466 -4.99 -6.16 41.50
N LYS A 467 -4.77 -6.60 40.25
CA LYS A 467 -5.77 -6.72 39.17
C LYS A 467 -6.58 -5.43 38.93
N LEU A 468 -5.85 -4.32 38.80
CA LEU A 468 -6.34 -2.96 38.63
C LEU A 468 -6.42 -2.52 37.16
N ARG A 469 -5.61 -3.09 36.24
CA ARG A 469 -5.49 -2.63 34.83
C ARG A 469 -6.83 -2.44 34.12
N PHE A 470 -7.72 -3.42 34.28
CA PHE A 470 -9.03 -3.48 33.62
C PHE A 470 -10.19 -3.40 34.63
N LYS A 471 -9.90 -2.95 35.85
CA LYS A 471 -10.92 -2.67 36.86
C LYS A 471 -11.53 -1.31 36.56
N VAL A 472 -12.81 -1.31 36.17
CA VAL A 472 -13.58 -0.08 35.94
C VAL A 472 -13.59 0.78 37.22
N GLY A 473 -13.32 2.08 37.07
CA GLY A 473 -13.18 3.00 38.20
C GLY A 473 -11.78 3.07 38.83
N THR A 474 -10.76 2.37 38.31
CA THR A 474 -9.36 2.60 38.72
C THR A 474 -8.92 4.03 38.33
N THR A 475 -8.46 4.81 39.31
CA THR A 475 -7.97 6.18 39.11
C THR A 475 -6.69 6.21 38.28
N TRP A 476 -6.67 7.03 37.23
CA TRP A 476 -5.48 7.29 36.42
C TRP A 476 -4.53 8.25 37.14
N LYS A 477 -3.23 7.97 37.11
CA LYS A 477 -2.18 8.79 37.75
C LYS A 477 -1.71 9.91 36.82
N SER A 478 -1.29 11.04 37.39
CA SER A 478 -0.75 12.18 36.63
C SER A 478 0.28 12.98 37.46
N GLY A 479 0.79 14.07 36.89
CA GLY A 479 1.77 14.93 37.54
C GLY A 479 3.22 14.43 37.46
N GLN A 480 4.09 15.08 38.23
CA GLN A 480 5.56 14.90 38.18
C GLN A 480 6.05 13.50 38.62
N SER A 481 5.19 12.65 39.19
CA SER A 481 5.51 11.24 39.48
C SER A 481 5.25 10.29 38.31
N VAL A 482 4.61 10.79 37.24
CA VAL A 482 4.31 10.06 36.00
C VAL A 482 5.18 10.60 34.87
N SER A 483 5.08 11.90 34.60
CA SER A 483 5.68 12.50 33.41
C SER A 483 6.30 13.86 33.71
N THR A 484 7.29 14.22 32.91
CA THR A 484 7.82 15.58 32.79
C THR A 484 6.71 16.60 32.49
N SER A 485 5.62 16.18 31.85
CA SER A 485 4.43 17.00 31.53
C SER A 485 3.29 16.66 32.52
N THR A 486 2.91 17.58 33.41
CA THR A 486 1.98 17.29 34.53
C THR A 486 0.55 16.95 34.08
N ASP A 487 0.18 17.41 32.89
CA ASP A 487 -1.06 17.20 32.15
C ASP A 487 -1.23 15.79 31.53
N VAL A 488 -0.24 14.90 31.69
CA VAL A 488 -0.32 13.50 31.23
C VAL A 488 -1.04 12.63 32.27
N TYR A 489 -2.06 11.89 31.83
CA TYR A 489 -2.73 10.86 32.62
C TYR A 489 -2.34 9.47 32.12
N LEU A 490 -1.82 8.63 33.03
CA LEU A 490 -1.30 7.29 32.74
C LEU A 490 -2.43 6.25 32.72
N PRO A 491 -2.64 5.50 31.62
CA PRO A 491 -3.55 4.36 31.62
C PRO A 491 -3.08 3.29 32.61
N PRO A 492 -3.95 2.74 33.48
CA PRO A 492 -3.59 1.62 34.35
C PRO A 492 -3.03 0.42 33.57
N ARG A 493 -3.52 0.18 32.34
CA ARG A 493 -2.98 -0.77 31.35
C ARG A 493 -1.47 -0.59 31.10
N ARG A 494 -0.99 0.65 30.95
CA ARG A 494 0.43 1.00 30.72
C ARG A 494 1.26 1.03 32.00
N GLU A 495 0.66 1.38 33.15
CA GLU A 495 1.36 1.32 34.44
C GLU A 495 1.83 -0.10 34.78
N HIS A 496 1.04 -1.10 34.39
CA HIS A 496 1.30 -2.50 34.72
C HIS A 496 1.67 -3.32 33.47
N PHE A 497 2.69 -2.85 32.74
CA PHE A 497 3.13 -3.39 31.46
C PHE A 497 4.11 -4.55 31.58
N CYS A 498 3.99 -5.56 30.71
CA CYS A 498 4.87 -6.74 30.67
C CYS A 498 6.22 -6.47 29.97
N THR A 499 7.01 -5.54 30.51
CA THR A 499 8.34 -5.16 30.02
C THR A 499 9.47 -5.41 31.04
N SER A 500 9.21 -6.24 32.06
CA SER A 500 10.19 -6.51 33.13
C SER A 500 11.50 -7.11 32.60
N ASN A 501 11.45 -7.92 31.55
CA ASN A 501 12.66 -8.46 30.92
C ASN A 501 13.50 -7.36 30.24
N LEU A 502 12.88 -6.34 29.62
CA LEU A 502 13.58 -5.16 29.08
C LEU A 502 14.17 -4.28 30.20
N GLU A 503 13.43 -4.09 31.28
CA GLU A 503 13.87 -3.34 32.47
C GLU A 503 15.11 -3.97 33.14
N TYR A 504 15.25 -5.29 33.02
CA TYR A 504 16.33 -6.10 33.58
C TYR A 504 17.25 -6.74 32.52
N ILE A 505 17.22 -6.27 31.26
CA ILE A 505 17.99 -6.89 30.16
C ILE A 505 19.50 -6.78 30.41
N ASN A 506 20.21 -7.90 30.29
CA ASN A 506 21.65 -7.93 30.47
C ASN A 506 22.36 -7.43 29.21
N ILE A 507 22.69 -6.14 29.20
CA ILE A 507 23.38 -5.46 28.09
C ILE A 507 24.63 -6.24 27.62
N SER A 508 25.40 -6.84 28.54
CA SER A 508 26.60 -7.65 28.21
C SER A 508 26.33 -8.93 27.41
N LYS A 509 25.06 -9.32 27.23
CA LYS A 509 24.62 -10.46 26.43
C LYS A 509 23.92 -10.05 25.13
N VAL A 510 23.55 -8.77 24.97
CA VAL A 510 22.90 -8.27 23.76
C VAL A 510 23.97 -7.70 22.82
N LYS A 511 24.38 -8.51 21.84
CA LYS A 511 25.43 -8.15 20.87
C LYS A 511 24.88 -7.40 19.65
N ASP A 512 23.59 -7.53 19.37
CA ASP A 512 22.97 -7.19 18.09
C ASP A 512 21.46 -6.94 18.19
N GLY A 513 20.85 -6.58 17.05
CA GLY A 513 19.40 -6.42 16.93
C GLY A 513 18.60 -7.74 16.99
N ASN A 514 19.23 -8.89 16.71
CA ASN A 514 18.59 -10.21 16.75
C ASN A 514 18.21 -10.60 18.19
N SER A 515 19.18 -10.47 19.10
CA SER A 515 19.02 -10.80 20.52
C SER A 515 18.06 -9.83 21.21
N LEU A 516 18.09 -8.53 20.84
CA LEU A 516 17.09 -7.54 21.28
C LEU A 516 15.68 -7.90 20.78
N LEU A 517 15.52 -8.25 19.50
CA LEU A 517 14.21 -8.57 18.94
C LEU A 517 13.53 -9.70 19.71
N GLY A 518 14.25 -10.78 20.04
CA GLY A 518 13.68 -11.88 20.82
C GLY A 518 13.09 -11.46 22.17
N ASP A 519 13.79 -10.60 22.92
CA ASP A 519 13.28 -10.05 24.18
C ASP A 519 12.06 -9.12 23.96
N VAL A 520 11.99 -8.39 22.84
CA VAL A 520 10.82 -7.55 22.50
C VAL A 520 9.63 -8.41 22.06
N LEU A 521 9.84 -9.46 21.24
CA LEU A 521 8.81 -10.44 20.85
C LEU A 521 8.23 -11.15 22.09
N LEU A 522 9.10 -11.55 23.03
CA LEU A 522 8.69 -12.16 24.29
C LEU A 522 7.86 -11.18 25.16
N SER A 523 8.27 -9.91 25.23
CA SER A 523 7.50 -8.86 25.93
C SER A 523 6.11 -8.69 25.31
N ALA A 524 6.04 -8.66 23.98
CA ALA A 524 4.82 -8.44 23.22
C ALA A 524 3.82 -9.60 23.40
N LYS A 525 4.28 -10.86 23.23
CA LYS A 525 3.47 -12.07 23.51
C LYS A 525 2.88 -12.02 24.92
N TYR A 526 3.74 -11.84 25.93
CA TYR A 526 3.29 -11.84 27.34
C TYR A 526 2.35 -10.67 27.65
N GLN A 527 2.56 -9.48 27.05
CA GLN A 527 1.62 -8.35 27.20
C GLN A 527 0.25 -8.65 26.58
N ALA A 528 0.18 -9.30 25.41
CA ALA A 528 -1.08 -9.68 24.78
C ALA A 528 -1.81 -10.78 25.58
N GLU A 529 -1.11 -11.85 25.94
CA GLU A 529 -1.61 -12.97 26.76
C GLU A 529 -2.12 -12.48 28.13
N HIS A 530 -1.34 -11.63 28.81
CA HIS A 530 -1.75 -11.02 30.08
C HIS A 530 -2.92 -10.02 29.91
N THR A 531 -3.09 -9.41 28.73
CA THR A 531 -4.25 -8.56 28.43
C THR A 531 -5.51 -9.39 28.24
N MET A 532 -5.47 -10.44 27.41
CA MET A 532 -6.65 -11.28 27.13
C MET A 532 -7.21 -11.96 28.38
N ASN A 533 -6.33 -12.41 29.28
CA ASN A 533 -6.67 -13.17 30.49
C ASN A 533 -7.24 -12.31 31.64
N ASP A 534 -6.85 -11.04 31.76
CA ASP A 534 -7.34 -10.17 32.85
C ASP A 534 -8.47 -9.21 32.43
N TYR A 535 -8.84 -9.16 31.15
CA TYR A 535 -9.91 -8.28 30.67
C TYR A 535 -11.29 -8.87 30.97
N LYS A 536 -11.89 -8.42 32.09
CA LYS A 536 -13.08 -9.03 32.74
C LYS A 536 -14.44 -8.67 32.15
N LEU A 537 -14.50 -7.81 31.13
CA LEU A 537 -15.77 -7.53 30.44
C LEU A 537 -16.05 -8.66 29.45
N GLU A 538 -16.79 -9.66 29.91
CA GLU A 538 -17.26 -10.77 29.09
C GLU A 538 -18.10 -10.23 27.91
N ASN A 539 -17.90 -10.82 26.73
CA ASN A 539 -18.46 -10.40 25.43
C ASN A 539 -17.91 -9.08 24.81
N ASP A 540 -17.12 -8.26 25.52
CA ASP A 540 -16.47 -7.07 24.93
C ASP A 540 -15.17 -7.43 24.17
N ILE A 541 -15.34 -8.15 23.06
CA ILE A 541 -14.23 -8.62 22.21
C ILE A 541 -13.48 -7.43 21.57
N GLU A 542 -14.19 -6.38 21.15
CA GLU A 542 -13.55 -5.20 20.54
C GLU A 542 -12.82 -4.34 21.59
N GLY A 543 -13.29 -4.29 22.84
CA GLY A 543 -12.53 -3.74 23.96
C GLY A 543 -11.23 -4.49 24.24
N LYS A 544 -11.24 -5.83 24.15
CA LYS A 544 -10.01 -6.65 24.21
C LYS A 544 -9.06 -6.31 23.06
N CYS A 545 -9.54 -6.28 21.82
CA CYS A 545 -8.70 -5.97 20.66
C CYS A 545 -8.12 -4.55 20.69
N ARG A 546 -8.90 -3.53 21.09
CA ARG A 546 -8.38 -2.16 21.27
C ARG A 546 -7.35 -2.06 22.40
N ALA A 547 -7.52 -2.80 23.50
CA ALA A 547 -6.50 -2.88 24.55
C ALA A 547 -5.18 -3.52 24.05
N VAL A 548 -5.25 -4.53 23.18
CA VAL A 548 -4.07 -5.15 22.55
C VAL A 548 -3.43 -4.23 21.51
N ARG A 549 -4.21 -3.56 20.65
CA ARG A 549 -3.72 -2.54 19.68
C ARG A 549 -2.99 -1.39 20.37
N ARG A 550 -3.58 -0.79 21.41
CA ARG A 550 -2.92 0.26 22.21
C ARG A 550 -1.67 -0.24 22.93
N SER A 551 -1.64 -1.50 23.36
CA SER A 551 -0.44 -2.11 23.93
C SER A 551 0.67 -2.33 22.90
N PHE A 552 0.36 -2.74 21.67
CA PHE A 552 1.33 -2.77 20.58
C PHE A 552 1.97 -1.40 20.34
N ALA A 553 1.14 -0.34 20.26
CA ALA A 553 1.61 1.02 20.07
C ALA A 553 2.45 1.58 21.25
N ASP A 554 2.09 1.24 22.49
CA ASP A 554 2.89 1.61 23.67
C ASP A 554 4.23 0.86 23.75
N ILE A 555 4.31 -0.40 23.31
CA ILE A 555 5.62 -1.07 23.10
C ILE A 555 6.43 -0.27 22.07
N GLY A 556 5.78 0.16 20.98
CA GLY A 556 6.37 1.04 19.98
C GLY A 556 6.98 2.31 20.57
N ASP A 557 6.27 3.04 21.42
CA ASP A 557 6.79 4.27 22.02
C ASP A 557 7.85 4.05 23.11
N ILE A 558 7.82 2.91 23.82
CA ILE A 558 8.93 2.49 24.70
C ILE A 558 10.19 2.25 23.87
N ILE A 559 10.08 1.50 22.76
CA ILE A 559 11.21 1.20 21.88
C ILE A 559 11.72 2.46 21.16
N LYS A 560 10.84 3.28 20.57
CA LYS A 560 11.18 4.56 19.92
C LYS A 560 11.76 5.61 20.88
N GLY A 561 11.49 5.50 22.18
CA GLY A 561 11.92 6.48 23.20
C GLY A 561 10.98 7.68 23.37
N THR A 562 9.79 7.60 22.77
CA THR A 562 8.73 8.62 22.76
C THR A 562 7.73 8.47 23.91
N ASP A 563 7.79 7.37 24.68
CA ASP A 563 6.85 7.10 25.78
C ASP A 563 6.82 8.21 26.86
N LEU A 564 5.62 8.54 27.32
CA LEU A 564 5.35 9.66 28.22
C LEU A 564 5.57 9.33 29.72
N TRP A 565 5.69 8.06 30.12
CA TRP A 565 5.85 7.66 31.52
C TRP A 565 7.33 7.68 31.97
N ASP A 566 7.93 8.87 31.89
CA ASP A 566 9.39 9.05 31.99
C ASP A 566 9.93 9.38 33.40
N GLN A 567 9.06 9.60 34.39
CA GLN A 567 9.49 9.87 35.78
C GLN A 567 9.55 8.60 36.65
N ASN A 568 9.21 7.43 36.11
CA ASN A 568 9.34 6.16 36.82
C ASN A 568 10.78 5.62 36.75
N ASN A 569 11.37 5.31 37.91
CA ASN A 569 12.74 4.77 38.02
C ASN A 569 12.97 3.49 37.19
N GLY A 570 11.96 2.62 37.06
CA GLY A 570 12.00 1.41 36.25
C GLY A 570 12.01 1.74 34.75
N GLU A 571 11.11 2.62 34.29
CA GLU A 571 11.06 3.05 32.89
C GLU A 571 12.33 3.84 32.49
N GLN A 572 12.86 4.71 33.36
CA GLN A 572 14.17 5.37 33.17
C GLN A 572 15.36 4.39 33.11
N LYS A 573 15.25 3.25 33.81
CA LYS A 573 16.23 2.16 33.76
C LYS A 573 16.08 1.36 32.46
N THR A 574 14.86 1.07 32.01
CA THR A 574 14.57 0.49 30.68
C THR A 574 15.12 1.38 29.57
N GLN A 575 14.83 2.69 29.59
CA GLN A 575 15.30 3.63 28.57
C GLN A 575 16.83 3.71 28.50
N ARG A 576 17.54 3.77 29.64
CA ARG A 576 19.02 3.72 29.66
C ARG A 576 19.60 2.39 29.16
N ARG A 577 18.94 1.26 29.41
CA ARG A 577 19.34 -0.05 28.86
C ARG A 577 19.13 -0.10 27.34
N LEU A 578 17.97 0.36 26.85
CA LEU A 578 17.67 0.44 25.43
C LEU A 578 18.65 1.37 24.71
N ASP A 579 18.90 2.57 25.23
CA ASP A 579 19.88 3.52 24.71
C ASP A 579 21.28 2.88 24.57
N THR A 580 21.76 2.19 25.61
CA THR A 580 23.04 1.47 25.56
C THR A 580 23.05 0.34 24.51
N VAL A 581 21.95 -0.44 24.40
CA VAL A 581 21.82 -1.51 23.41
C VAL A 581 21.76 -0.95 21.98
N PHE A 582 21.01 0.13 21.74
CA PHE A 582 20.99 0.80 20.45
C PHE A 582 22.34 1.44 20.12
N GLY A 583 23.14 1.84 21.12
CA GLY A 583 24.54 2.25 20.95
C GLY A 583 25.50 1.11 20.58
N ILE A 584 25.15 -0.14 20.87
CA ILE A 584 25.84 -1.33 20.34
C ILE A 584 25.39 -1.58 18.90
N ILE A 585 24.08 -1.59 18.64
CA ILE A 585 23.50 -1.78 17.29
C ILE A 585 24.02 -0.72 16.31
N LYS A 586 24.11 0.55 16.72
CA LYS A 586 24.60 1.68 15.90
C LYS A 586 26.00 1.43 15.33
N LYS A 587 26.87 0.70 16.02
CA LYS A 587 28.24 0.37 15.57
C LYS A 587 28.28 -0.57 14.36
N GLN A 588 27.15 -1.20 14.02
CA GLN A 588 27.02 -2.09 12.85
C GLN A 588 26.69 -1.32 11.56
N PHE A 589 26.53 0.02 11.63
CA PHE A 589 26.12 0.88 10.52
C PHE A 589 27.18 1.95 10.23
N ASN A 590 27.64 1.99 8.97
CA ASN A 590 28.65 2.96 8.50
C ASN A 590 28.06 4.36 8.37
N GLY A 591 27.94 5.10 9.47
CA GLY A 591 27.70 6.54 9.47
C GLY A 591 26.25 7.02 9.27
N LYS A 592 25.30 6.18 8.79
CA LYS A 592 23.89 6.60 8.57
C LYS A 592 23.25 7.39 9.72
N TYR A 593 23.64 7.09 10.97
CA TYR A 593 23.08 7.70 12.18
C TYR A 593 24.09 8.59 12.95
N THR A 594 25.14 9.14 12.32
CA THR A 594 26.18 9.96 13.00
C THR A 594 25.60 10.91 14.05
N ASN A 595 24.74 11.84 13.61
CA ASN A 595 24.18 12.92 14.43
C ASN A 595 23.08 12.49 15.42
N ASP A 596 22.73 11.19 15.46
CA ASP A 596 21.67 10.66 16.32
C ASP A 596 22.21 10.20 17.69
N SER A 597 22.23 11.12 18.66
CA SER A 597 22.88 10.95 19.96
C SER A 597 22.10 10.12 21.00
N LYS A 598 20.76 10.12 20.95
CA LYS A 598 19.86 9.24 21.74
C LYS A 598 19.30 8.06 20.94
N HIS A 599 19.83 7.90 19.73
CA HIS A 599 19.50 6.85 18.78
C HIS A 599 18.01 6.88 18.37
N THR A 600 17.35 8.04 18.45
CA THR A 600 15.91 8.22 18.23
C THR A 600 15.49 7.87 16.80
N GLN A 601 16.29 8.23 15.79
CA GLN A 601 16.00 7.87 14.40
C GLN A 601 16.33 6.39 14.16
N LEU A 602 17.47 5.90 14.66
CA LEU A 602 17.80 4.47 14.62
C LEU A 602 16.70 3.61 15.26
N ARG A 603 16.07 4.09 16.34
CA ARG A 603 14.98 3.42 17.06
C ARG A 603 13.63 3.52 16.34
N LYS A 604 13.35 4.64 15.65
CA LYS A 604 12.18 4.77 14.75
C LYS A 604 12.33 3.83 13.53
N ASP A 605 13.50 3.82 12.87
CA ASP A 605 13.83 2.92 11.75
C ASP A 605 13.81 1.43 12.16
N TRP A 606 14.38 1.08 13.33
CA TRP A 606 14.36 -0.30 13.84
C TRP A 606 12.96 -0.77 14.18
N TRP A 607 12.12 0.11 14.74
CA TRP A 607 10.72 -0.24 15.01
C TRP A 607 9.97 -0.53 13.70
N GLU A 608 10.09 0.32 12.67
CA GLU A 608 9.48 0.07 11.35
C GLU A 608 9.95 -1.27 10.75
N ALA A 609 11.25 -1.58 10.85
CA ALA A 609 11.82 -2.83 10.33
C ALA A 609 11.36 -4.11 11.07
N ASN A 610 10.74 -4.01 12.25
CA ASN A 610 10.43 -5.18 13.11
C ASN A 610 8.99 -5.25 13.64
N ARG A 611 8.19 -4.18 13.49
CA ARG A 611 6.82 -4.09 14.03
C ARG A 611 5.86 -5.15 13.49
N ASP A 612 6.10 -5.68 12.29
CA ASP A 612 5.37 -6.81 11.71
C ASP A 612 5.58 -8.12 12.51
N GLN A 613 6.84 -8.42 12.86
CA GLN A 613 7.20 -9.55 13.71
C GLN A 613 6.64 -9.40 15.13
N ILE A 614 6.71 -8.18 15.67
CA ILE A 614 6.23 -7.84 17.03
C ILE A 614 4.71 -8.01 17.12
N TRP A 615 3.94 -7.53 16.14
CA TRP A 615 2.49 -7.76 16.10
C TRP A 615 2.14 -9.25 15.95
N LYS A 616 2.87 -10.00 15.12
CA LYS A 616 2.68 -11.46 14.99
C LYS A 616 2.86 -12.21 16.32
N ALA A 617 3.77 -11.78 17.18
CA ALA A 617 3.91 -12.35 18.53
C ALA A 617 2.73 -12.01 19.47
N MET A 618 2.02 -10.90 19.23
CA MET A 618 0.81 -10.51 19.96
C MET A 618 -0.46 -11.25 19.48
N GLN A 619 -0.41 -11.87 18.31
CA GLN A 619 -1.46 -12.75 17.76
C GLN A 619 -1.34 -14.22 18.24
N CYS A 620 -0.45 -14.52 19.18
CA CYS A 620 -0.33 -15.88 19.71
C CYS A 620 -1.57 -16.26 20.55
N PRO A 621 -2.17 -17.45 20.33
CA PRO A 621 -3.34 -17.89 21.09
C PRO A 621 -3.08 -17.92 22.60
N SER A 622 -4.09 -17.54 23.39
CA SER A 622 -3.96 -17.59 24.85
C SER A 622 -3.82 -19.03 25.34
N THR A 623 -2.99 -19.24 26.35
CA THR A 623 -2.77 -20.55 27.01
C THR A 623 -3.94 -20.99 27.89
N THR A 624 -4.92 -20.11 28.14
CA THR A 624 -6.15 -20.42 28.87
C THR A 624 -7.12 -21.26 28.04
N THR A 625 -7.81 -22.20 28.68
CA THR A 625 -8.84 -23.07 28.08
C THR A 625 -10.24 -22.66 28.54
N PRO A 626 -11.25 -22.56 27.64
CA PRO A 626 -11.14 -22.65 26.18
C PRO A 626 -10.30 -21.50 25.60
N HIS A 627 -9.57 -21.80 24.51
CA HIS A 627 -8.67 -20.82 23.90
C HIS A 627 -9.43 -19.57 23.44
N VAL A 628 -9.09 -18.43 24.04
CA VAL A 628 -9.42 -17.12 23.47
C VAL A 628 -8.55 -16.94 22.24
N THR A 629 -9.10 -17.30 21.07
CA THR A 629 -8.50 -16.99 19.78
C THR A 629 -8.45 -15.47 19.60
N THR A 630 -7.36 -14.98 19.02
CA THR A 630 -7.07 -13.54 18.89
C THR A 630 -7.81 -12.93 17.70
N ASN A 631 -9.15 -13.03 17.67
CA ASN A 631 -10.05 -12.59 16.58
C ASN A 631 -9.97 -11.08 16.20
N CYS A 632 -8.98 -10.37 16.72
CA CYS A 632 -8.42 -9.13 16.18
C CYS A 632 -7.76 -9.32 14.78
N ASP A 633 -7.72 -10.55 14.27
CA ASP A 633 -7.22 -11.00 12.94
C ASP A 633 -7.81 -10.27 11.70
N LYS A 634 -8.74 -9.33 11.90
CA LYS A 634 -9.26 -8.46 10.83
C LYS A 634 -8.19 -7.53 10.27
N GLU A 635 -7.31 -7.03 11.14
CA GLU A 635 -6.37 -5.96 10.83
C GLU A 635 -5.03 -6.47 10.26
N PRO A 636 -4.36 -5.66 9.41
CA PRO A 636 -2.91 -5.76 9.20
C PRO A 636 -2.13 -5.35 10.47
N THR A 637 -0.87 -4.93 10.33
CA THR A 637 -0.07 -4.44 11.47
C THR A 637 -0.61 -3.06 11.91
N PRO A 638 -1.26 -2.90 13.09
CA PRO A 638 -2.18 -1.80 13.39
C PRO A 638 -1.58 -0.42 13.22
N LEU A 639 -2.39 0.59 12.87
CA LEU A 639 -1.90 1.96 12.65
C LEU A 639 -1.75 2.78 13.95
N ASP A 640 -2.17 2.25 15.09
CA ASP A 640 -2.06 2.88 16.41
C ASP A 640 -0.65 3.41 16.72
N ASP A 641 0.43 2.75 16.28
CA ASP A 641 1.80 3.12 16.63
C ASP A 641 2.36 4.37 15.91
N TYR A 642 1.63 4.91 14.93
CA TYR A 642 1.89 6.23 14.32
C TYR A 642 1.01 7.34 14.89
N ILE A 643 -0.09 7.01 15.57
CA ILE A 643 -0.92 7.98 16.29
C ILE A 643 -0.16 8.38 17.58
N PRO A 644 0.14 9.67 17.82
CA PRO A 644 0.91 10.11 18.98
C PRO A 644 0.29 9.65 20.31
N GLN A 645 1.13 9.11 21.21
CA GLN A 645 0.69 8.43 22.44
C GLN A 645 -0.28 9.23 23.30
N ARG A 646 -0.10 10.56 23.40
CA ARG A 646 -1.01 11.47 24.11
C ARG A 646 -2.45 11.37 23.61
N LEU A 647 -2.65 11.30 22.29
CA LEU A 647 -3.98 11.21 21.68
C LEU A 647 -4.60 9.83 21.95
N ARG A 648 -3.81 8.76 21.85
CA ARG A 648 -4.28 7.39 22.16
C ARG A 648 -4.72 7.25 23.61
N TRP A 649 -3.94 7.80 24.55
CA TRP A 649 -4.26 7.77 25.98
C TRP A 649 -5.47 8.67 26.30
N MET A 650 -5.68 9.78 25.59
CA MET A 650 -6.91 10.59 25.69
C MET A 650 -8.15 9.82 25.22
N THR A 651 -8.08 9.13 24.08
CA THR A 651 -9.20 8.30 23.57
C THR A 651 -9.46 7.08 24.47
N GLU A 652 -8.41 6.47 25.03
CA GLU A 652 -8.55 5.41 26.04
C GLU A 652 -9.17 5.94 27.34
N TRP A 653 -8.78 7.14 27.79
CA TRP A 653 -9.35 7.77 28.98
C TRP A 653 -10.86 8.01 28.83
N ALA A 654 -11.31 8.50 27.66
CA ALA A 654 -12.71 8.72 27.37
C ALA A 654 -13.54 7.42 27.38
N GLU A 655 -12.97 6.33 26.83
CA GLU A 655 -13.59 5.00 26.88
C GLU A 655 -13.73 4.47 28.32
N TRP A 656 -12.65 4.54 29.12
CA TRP A 656 -12.67 4.06 30.51
C TRP A 656 -13.54 4.93 31.42
N TYR A 657 -13.65 6.23 31.13
CA TYR A 657 -14.63 7.10 31.76
C TYR A 657 -16.05 6.61 31.48
N CYS A 658 -16.43 6.39 30.23
CA CYS A 658 -17.79 5.98 29.89
C CYS A 658 -18.15 4.60 30.46
N LYS A 659 -17.21 3.64 30.46
CA LYS A 659 -17.39 2.35 31.16
C LYS A 659 -17.68 2.53 32.66
N TYR A 660 -17.08 3.52 33.31
CA TYR A 660 -17.33 3.86 34.73
C TYR A 660 -18.66 4.61 34.92
N GLN A 661 -18.92 5.64 34.13
CA GLN A 661 -20.15 6.42 34.13
C GLN A 661 -21.38 5.52 33.95
N SER A 662 -21.33 4.58 33.00
CA SER A 662 -22.38 3.58 32.76
C SER A 662 -22.65 2.69 33.99
N GLN A 663 -21.60 2.22 34.67
CA GLN A 663 -21.75 1.42 35.89
C GLN A 663 -22.29 2.21 37.09
N GLU A 664 -21.98 3.50 37.22
CA GLU A 664 -22.54 4.35 38.28
C GLU A 664 -23.96 4.80 37.95
N TYR A 665 -24.29 5.03 36.67
CA TYR A 665 -25.66 5.27 36.20
C TYR A 665 -26.58 4.07 36.53
N GLU A 666 -26.16 2.83 36.25
CA GLU A 666 -26.95 1.64 36.61
C GLU A 666 -26.98 1.35 38.12
N LYS A 667 -26.21 2.05 38.96
CA LYS A 667 -26.37 2.05 40.43
C LYS A 667 -27.34 3.14 40.89
N LEU A 668 -27.29 4.32 40.27
CA LEU A 668 -28.25 5.41 40.49
C LEU A 668 -29.68 4.98 40.10
N LYS A 669 -29.86 4.48 38.88
CA LYS A 669 -31.14 4.01 38.32
C LYS A 669 -31.85 3.02 39.23
N ARG A 670 -31.15 1.95 39.66
CA ARG A 670 -31.64 1.00 40.67
C ARG A 670 -31.91 1.65 42.03
N GLY A 671 -31.04 2.57 42.46
CA GLY A 671 -31.23 3.38 43.66
C GLY A 671 -32.46 4.32 43.63
N CYS A 672 -33.01 4.55 42.44
CA CYS A 672 -34.19 5.37 42.19
C CYS A 672 -35.42 4.56 41.72
N GLU A 673 -35.37 3.22 41.80
CA GLU A 673 -36.50 2.36 41.43
C GLU A 673 -37.69 2.55 42.37
N GLY A 674 -38.86 2.78 41.77
CA GLY A 674 -40.08 3.07 42.51
C GLY A 674 -40.08 4.38 43.30
N CYS A 675 -39.14 5.30 43.06
CA CYS A 675 -39.37 6.72 43.35
C CYS A 675 -40.26 7.30 42.23
N THR A 676 -41.49 7.66 42.58
CA THR A 676 -42.56 8.02 41.65
C THR A 676 -42.98 9.49 41.74
N SER A 677 -42.51 10.23 42.75
CA SER A 677 -42.82 11.64 42.93
C SER A 677 -41.61 12.48 43.38
N ALA A 678 -41.65 13.79 43.16
CA ALA A 678 -40.61 14.72 43.60
C ALA A 678 -40.68 15.06 45.12
N LYS A 679 -41.06 14.10 45.98
CA LYS A 679 -41.36 14.31 47.41
C LYS A 679 -40.52 13.42 48.35
N CYS A 680 -39.30 13.88 48.66
CA CYS A 680 -38.35 13.10 49.47
C CYS A 680 -38.65 13.01 50.97
N GLU A 681 -39.57 13.82 51.49
CA GLU A 681 -39.98 13.76 52.91
C GLU A 681 -40.92 12.59 53.21
N THR A 682 -41.85 12.29 52.30
CA THR A 682 -42.89 11.26 52.49
C THR A 682 -42.56 9.92 51.82
N GLU A 683 -41.79 9.94 50.73
CA GLU A 683 -41.50 8.74 49.93
C GLU A 683 -40.07 8.25 50.22
N THR A 684 -39.93 7.25 51.10
CA THR A 684 -38.62 6.72 51.55
C THR A 684 -37.71 6.32 50.38
N LYS A 685 -38.29 5.79 49.29
CA LYS A 685 -37.59 5.45 48.05
C LYS A 685 -36.95 6.66 47.37
N CYS A 686 -37.63 7.80 47.35
CA CYS A 686 -37.06 9.04 46.81
C CYS A 686 -35.95 9.59 47.70
N LYS A 687 -36.05 9.45 49.03
CA LYS A 687 -34.94 9.81 49.94
C LYS A 687 -33.67 8.98 49.66
N VAL A 688 -33.82 7.69 49.32
CA VAL A 688 -32.70 6.84 48.85
C VAL A 688 -32.18 7.31 47.49
N CYS A 689 -33.07 7.64 46.55
CA CYS A 689 -32.70 8.19 45.24
C CYS A 689 -31.87 9.48 45.37
N LYS A 690 -32.29 10.44 46.19
CA LYS A 690 -31.57 11.71 46.46
C LYS A 690 -30.13 11.48 46.93
N ALA A 691 -29.94 10.53 47.85
CA ALA A 691 -28.61 10.13 48.32
C ALA A 691 -27.78 9.44 47.21
N LYS A 692 -28.42 8.68 46.33
CA LYS A 692 -27.76 8.03 45.18
C LYS A 692 -27.38 9.04 44.08
N CYS A 693 -28.16 10.10 43.89
CA CYS A 693 -27.79 11.22 43.02
C CYS A 693 -26.52 11.92 43.50
N GLN A 694 -26.41 12.16 44.82
CA GLN A 694 -25.19 12.71 45.43
C GLN A 694 -24.00 11.75 45.32
N GLU A 695 -24.22 10.44 45.54
CA GLU A 695 -23.16 9.44 45.34
C GLU A 695 -22.65 9.39 43.89
N TYR A 696 -23.54 9.57 42.91
CA TYR A 696 -23.18 9.67 41.49
C TYR A 696 -22.35 10.94 41.22
N GLU A 697 -22.84 12.12 41.63
CA GLU A 697 -22.17 13.41 41.44
C GLU A 697 -20.71 13.38 41.95
N GLN A 698 -20.51 12.92 43.19
CA GLN A 698 -19.18 12.87 43.82
C GLN A 698 -18.22 11.89 43.12
N LYS A 699 -18.73 10.94 42.32
CA LYS A 699 -17.93 10.02 41.51
C LYS A 699 -17.59 10.58 40.13
N ILE A 700 -18.42 11.45 39.57
CA ILE A 700 -18.15 12.12 38.28
C ILE A 700 -17.16 13.30 38.44
N ILE A 701 -17.22 14.04 39.56
CA ILE A 701 -16.37 15.21 39.83
C ILE A 701 -14.86 14.95 39.61
N PRO A 702 -14.24 13.85 40.11
CA PRO A 702 -12.83 13.58 39.87
C PRO A 702 -12.49 13.39 38.39
N TRP A 703 -13.31 12.65 37.63
CA TRP A 703 -13.08 12.43 36.20
C TRP A 703 -13.23 13.72 35.40
N LYS A 704 -14.20 14.57 35.76
CA LYS A 704 -14.37 15.90 35.16
C LYS A 704 -13.11 16.76 35.28
N GLN A 705 -12.45 16.76 36.45
CA GLN A 705 -11.21 17.52 36.67
C GLN A 705 -10.04 17.00 35.81
N GLN A 706 -9.99 15.68 35.56
CA GLN A 706 -9.02 15.11 34.61
C GLN A 706 -9.35 15.53 33.17
N TRP A 707 -10.61 15.46 32.75
CA TRP A 707 -11.05 15.92 31.42
C TRP A 707 -10.76 17.41 31.17
N GLU A 708 -11.04 18.29 32.14
CA GLU A 708 -10.75 19.72 32.05
C GLU A 708 -9.25 19.99 31.85
N THR A 709 -8.38 19.15 32.44
CA THR A 709 -6.92 19.21 32.25
C THR A 709 -6.49 18.67 30.88
N ILE A 710 -7.03 17.53 30.47
CA ILE A 710 -6.73 16.86 29.18
C ILE A 710 -7.21 17.72 28.00
N SER A 711 -8.45 18.22 28.04
CA SER A 711 -9.02 19.07 26.99
C SER A 711 -8.19 20.32 26.81
N LYS A 712 -7.94 21.07 27.89
CA LYS A 712 -7.14 22.30 27.79
C LYS A 712 -5.78 22.03 27.13
N LYS A 713 -5.10 20.95 27.52
CA LYS A 713 -3.80 20.59 26.92
C LYS A 713 -3.92 20.27 25.43
N TYR A 714 -4.94 19.53 25.01
CA TYR A 714 -5.20 19.28 23.59
C TYR A 714 -5.45 20.60 22.85
N ASP A 715 -6.29 21.46 23.41
CA ASP A 715 -6.69 22.73 22.80
C ASP A 715 -5.46 23.66 22.66
N ASP A 716 -4.59 23.74 23.68
CA ASP A 716 -3.29 24.44 23.65
C ASP A 716 -2.36 23.90 22.53
N LEU A 717 -2.30 22.57 22.33
CA LEU A 717 -1.50 21.94 21.27
C LEU A 717 -2.11 22.14 19.87
N TYR A 718 -3.44 22.17 19.76
CA TYR A 718 -4.13 22.36 18.49
C TYR A 718 -3.95 23.79 17.95
N GLN A 719 -3.90 24.80 18.83
CA GLN A 719 -3.57 26.17 18.41
C GLN A 719 -2.14 26.29 17.87
N LYS A 720 -1.15 25.60 18.46
CA LYS A 720 0.22 25.54 17.91
C LYS A 720 0.26 24.87 16.54
N ALA A 721 -0.47 23.77 16.38
CA ALA A 721 -0.59 23.05 15.12
C ALA A 721 -1.18 23.90 13.98
N LYS A 722 -2.12 24.80 14.31
CA LYS A 722 -2.70 25.80 13.39
C LYS A 722 -1.71 26.90 13.00
N GLN A 723 -0.83 27.31 13.91
CA GLN A 723 0.14 28.39 13.70
C GLN A 723 1.42 27.95 12.97
N ASN A 724 1.59 26.64 12.69
CA ASN A 724 2.86 26.04 12.25
C ASN A 724 4.01 26.31 13.24
N ASP A 725 3.70 26.45 14.53
CA ASP A 725 4.67 26.82 15.57
C ASP A 725 5.59 25.64 15.92
N ASP A 726 6.75 25.60 15.28
CA ASP A 726 7.79 24.58 15.49
C ASP A 726 8.53 24.74 16.84
N THR A 727 8.23 25.77 17.64
CA THR A 727 8.89 26.03 18.94
C THR A 727 8.49 25.08 20.08
N SER A 728 7.77 23.98 19.78
CA SER A 728 7.37 22.97 20.78
C SER A 728 8.54 22.09 21.24
N SER A 729 9.43 22.68 22.05
CA SER A 729 10.68 22.11 22.55
C SER A 729 10.52 21.01 23.62
N ASN A 730 9.61 20.06 23.40
CA ASN A 730 9.45 18.87 24.23
C ASN A 730 8.66 17.74 23.53
N LYS A 731 8.36 16.65 24.27
CA LYS A 731 7.67 15.42 23.79
C LYS A 731 6.32 15.61 23.07
N ASP A 732 5.75 16.82 23.08
CA ASP A 732 4.52 17.13 22.35
C ASP A 732 4.75 17.44 20.86
N ALA A 733 6.00 17.56 20.39
CA ALA A 733 6.30 17.90 18.98
C ALA A 733 5.69 16.93 17.95
N ASP A 734 5.80 15.61 18.18
CA ASP A 734 5.16 14.60 17.32
C ASP A 734 3.60 14.73 17.36
N VAL A 735 3.02 15.30 18.43
CA VAL A 735 1.58 15.61 18.52
C VAL A 735 1.22 16.86 17.72
N VAL A 736 1.98 17.96 17.87
CA VAL A 736 1.77 19.22 17.14
C VAL A 736 1.89 18.98 15.63
N LYS A 737 2.89 18.21 15.20
CA LYS A 737 3.06 17.82 13.79
C LYS A 737 1.87 17.03 13.25
N PHE A 738 1.42 16.00 13.97
CA PHE A 738 0.27 15.17 13.57
C PHE A 738 -1.00 16.02 13.43
N LEU A 739 -1.31 16.85 14.42
CA LEU A 739 -2.46 17.76 14.38
C LEU A 739 -2.33 18.81 13.28
N SER A 740 -1.11 19.22 12.90
CA SER A 740 -0.88 20.18 11.81
C SER A 740 -1.13 19.55 10.43
N GLU A 741 -0.66 18.33 10.18
CA GLU A 741 -0.98 17.58 8.94
C GLU A 741 -2.49 17.28 8.84
N LEU A 742 -3.15 16.96 9.96
CA LEU A 742 -4.59 16.73 10.04
C LEU A 742 -5.42 18.02 9.81
N TYR A 743 -4.99 19.15 10.38
CA TYR A 743 -5.61 20.47 10.19
C TYR A 743 -5.49 20.94 8.74
N LYS A 744 -4.27 20.91 8.16
CA LYS A 744 -3.98 21.31 6.78
C LYS A 744 -4.84 20.54 5.77
N THR A 745 -4.99 19.23 5.97
CA THR A 745 -5.73 18.37 5.04
C THR A 745 -7.23 18.63 5.09
N ASN A 746 -7.81 18.87 6.28
CA ASN A 746 -9.27 18.96 6.43
C ASN A 746 -9.83 20.39 6.32
N ASN A 747 -9.13 21.41 6.82
CA ASN A 747 -9.72 22.74 7.04
C ASN A 747 -9.12 23.85 6.16
N GLY A 748 -8.29 23.51 5.17
CA GLY A 748 -7.61 24.48 4.30
C GLY A 748 -8.49 25.23 3.29
N LYS A 749 -9.83 25.11 3.33
CA LYS A 749 -10.74 25.69 2.29
C LYS A 749 -12.07 26.32 2.74
N SER A 750 -12.60 26.12 3.96
CA SER A 750 -13.77 26.89 4.47
C SER A 750 -14.08 26.69 5.96
N ASP A 751 -14.78 27.68 6.54
CA ASP A 751 -15.48 27.73 7.83
C ASP A 751 -14.92 26.96 9.04
N ALA A 752 -14.48 27.73 10.05
CA ALA A 752 -14.03 27.24 11.37
C ALA A 752 -15.08 26.43 12.17
N ASN A 753 -16.36 26.47 11.76
CA ASN A 753 -17.41 25.64 12.34
C ASN A 753 -17.32 24.15 11.92
N SER A 754 -16.70 23.85 10.77
CA SER A 754 -16.57 22.50 10.20
C SER A 754 -15.47 21.65 10.86
N ASP A 755 -14.54 22.27 11.58
CA ASP A 755 -13.33 21.65 12.12
C ASP A 755 -13.63 20.65 13.26
N VAL A 756 -13.86 19.38 12.90
CA VAL A 756 -14.13 18.26 13.84
C VAL A 756 -12.93 17.82 14.68
N TYR A 757 -11.76 18.44 14.50
CA TYR A 757 -10.58 18.18 15.32
C TYR A 757 -10.18 19.39 16.17
N SER A 758 -10.94 20.48 16.16
CA SER A 758 -10.60 21.74 16.83
C SER A 758 -10.50 21.70 18.37
N THR A 759 -11.07 20.68 19.01
CA THR A 759 -11.09 20.49 20.47
C THR A 759 -11.05 19.01 20.83
N ALA A 760 -10.59 18.69 22.04
CA ALA A 760 -10.56 17.30 22.52
C ALA A 760 -11.93 16.63 22.47
N ALA A 761 -13.00 17.37 22.78
CA ALA A 761 -14.36 16.87 22.77
C ALA A 761 -14.84 16.45 21.36
N ARG A 762 -14.50 17.24 20.32
CA ARG A 762 -14.79 16.86 18.93
C ARG A 762 -13.93 15.67 18.49
N TYR A 763 -12.63 15.66 18.86
CA TYR A 763 -11.71 14.56 18.55
C TYR A 763 -12.20 13.22 19.11
N VAL A 764 -12.52 13.11 20.42
CA VAL A 764 -12.96 11.82 20.99
C VAL A 764 -14.32 11.35 20.46
N HIS A 765 -15.21 12.27 20.08
CA HIS A 765 -16.47 11.93 19.40
C HIS A 765 -16.27 11.50 17.94
N GLN A 766 -15.18 11.92 17.29
CA GLN A 766 -14.82 11.52 15.93
C GLN A 766 -14.10 10.16 15.89
N GLU A 767 -13.19 9.93 16.84
CA GLU A 767 -12.33 8.73 16.90
C GLU A 767 -12.90 7.61 17.78
N LEU A 768 -13.98 7.85 18.53
CA LEU A 768 -14.71 6.82 19.26
C LEU A 768 -16.24 7.10 19.25
N PRO A 769 -16.94 6.90 18.10
CA PRO A 769 -18.37 7.22 17.96
C PRO A 769 -19.30 6.48 18.93
N ASN A 770 -18.87 5.32 19.47
CA ASN A 770 -19.55 4.63 20.56
C ASN A 770 -18.61 4.48 21.76
N MET A 771 -18.66 5.43 22.69
CA MET A 771 -17.87 5.39 23.93
C MET A 771 -18.50 4.52 25.03
N GLY A 772 -19.79 4.17 24.92
CA GLY A 772 -20.52 3.38 25.93
C GLY A 772 -21.02 4.14 27.16
N CYS A 773 -21.13 5.48 27.10
CA CYS A 773 -21.78 6.28 28.15
C CYS A 773 -23.30 6.13 28.10
N ASN A 774 -23.98 6.17 29.25
CA ASN A 774 -25.44 6.12 29.37
C ASN A 774 -26.01 7.51 29.69
N VAL A 775 -26.92 8.02 28.83
CA VAL A 775 -27.66 9.31 28.96
C VAL A 775 -26.77 10.57 28.89
N GLN A 776 -25.65 10.60 29.59
CA GLN A 776 -24.64 11.67 29.58
C GLN A 776 -23.53 11.31 28.58
N ILE A 777 -23.75 11.57 27.29
CA ILE A 777 -22.88 11.10 26.18
C ILE A 777 -21.94 12.17 25.59
N GLN A 778 -22.22 13.46 25.78
CA GLN A 778 -21.60 14.56 25.03
C GLN A 778 -20.42 15.19 25.80
N PHE A 779 -19.19 15.13 25.28
CA PHE A 779 -17.99 15.55 26.05
C PHE A 779 -17.75 17.07 26.05
N CYS A 780 -18.33 17.80 25.10
CA CYS A 780 -18.48 19.25 25.14
C CYS A 780 -19.71 19.63 25.95
N LYS A 781 -19.64 20.75 26.67
CA LYS A 781 -20.75 21.20 27.52
C LYS A 781 -22.00 21.59 26.73
N HIS A 782 -21.81 22.39 25.68
CA HIS A 782 -22.89 22.92 24.85
C HIS A 782 -22.96 22.16 23.53
N LYS A 783 -24.17 21.69 23.17
CA LYS A 783 -24.42 20.99 21.91
C LYS A 783 -23.99 21.83 20.70
N ASN A 784 -23.49 21.15 19.66
CA ASN A 784 -22.88 21.74 18.46
C ASN A 784 -21.63 22.62 18.72
N GLY A 785 -21.15 22.74 19.97
CA GLY A 785 -20.14 23.73 20.34
C GLY A 785 -20.67 25.17 20.41
N SER A 786 -21.98 25.36 20.60
CA SER A 786 -22.59 26.68 20.76
C SER A 786 -22.03 27.44 21.97
N THR A 787 -21.96 28.78 21.86
CA THR A 787 -21.63 29.68 22.98
C THR A 787 -22.86 30.07 23.82
N SER A 788 -24.08 29.67 23.42
CA SER A 788 -25.34 30.07 24.07
C SER A 788 -25.78 29.13 25.19
N SER A 789 -25.88 29.67 26.40
CA SER A 789 -26.16 28.97 27.65
C SER A 789 -27.66 28.69 27.91
N GLY A 790 -28.32 28.04 26.94
CA GLY A 790 -29.68 27.51 27.12
C GLY A 790 -29.70 26.26 28.02
N LYS A 791 -30.61 26.19 28.99
CA LYS A 791 -30.71 25.07 29.96
C LYS A 791 -30.90 23.70 29.29
N ASP A 792 -31.52 23.66 28.12
CA ASP A 792 -31.80 22.42 27.38
C ASP A 792 -30.60 21.90 26.57
N ASN A 793 -29.61 22.76 26.25
CA ASN A 793 -28.46 22.42 25.40
C ASN A 793 -27.39 21.56 26.09
N ASP A 794 -27.46 21.43 27.42
CA ASP A 794 -26.45 20.82 28.28
C ASP A 794 -26.92 19.48 28.90
N LYS A 795 -28.13 19.01 28.57
CA LYS A 795 -28.76 17.82 29.18
C LYS A 795 -27.95 16.53 28.96
N GLU A 796 -27.33 16.39 27.80
CA GLU A 796 -26.55 15.22 27.39
C GLU A 796 -25.08 15.32 27.83
N TYR A 797 -24.66 16.38 28.53
CA TYR A 797 -23.26 16.61 28.90
C TYR A 797 -22.69 15.50 29.79
N ALA A 798 -21.60 14.89 29.34
CA ALA A 798 -20.90 13.74 29.91
C ALA A 798 -20.50 13.93 31.38
N PHE A 799 -20.26 15.17 31.82
CA PHE A 799 -19.83 15.50 33.18
C PHE A 799 -20.82 16.41 33.93
N ARG A 800 -22.11 16.24 33.62
CA ARG A 800 -23.23 16.88 34.34
C ARG A 800 -23.42 16.20 35.71
N GLU A 801 -23.74 16.99 36.73
CA GLU A 801 -23.84 16.56 38.14
C GLU A 801 -24.76 15.34 38.35
N LYS A 802 -25.84 15.24 37.56
CA LYS A 802 -26.78 14.12 37.53
C LYS A 802 -27.30 13.86 36.11
N PRO A 803 -27.76 12.64 35.76
CA PRO A 803 -28.44 12.37 34.50
C PRO A 803 -29.75 13.16 34.36
N HIS A 804 -30.10 13.62 33.17
CA HIS A 804 -31.26 14.49 32.97
C HIS A 804 -32.60 13.75 33.11
N ASP A 805 -32.64 12.45 32.84
CA ASP A 805 -33.79 11.55 33.07
C ASP A 805 -34.04 11.26 34.57
N HIS A 806 -33.13 11.70 35.44
CA HIS A 806 -33.23 11.62 36.89
C HIS A 806 -33.46 12.98 37.57
N ASP A 807 -33.56 14.09 36.82
CA ASP A 807 -33.65 15.45 37.38
C ASP A 807 -34.75 15.60 38.44
N ASP A 808 -36.01 15.27 38.11
CA ASP A 808 -37.16 15.41 39.03
C ASP A 808 -37.06 14.52 40.29
N LYS A 809 -36.33 13.40 40.19
CA LYS A 809 -36.13 12.45 41.29
C LYS A 809 -35.00 12.89 42.22
N CYS A 810 -33.96 13.52 41.66
CA CYS A 810 -32.84 14.07 42.40
C CYS A 810 -33.17 15.42 43.07
N ASP A 811 -33.90 16.29 42.38
CA ASP A 811 -34.29 17.64 42.85
C ASP A 811 -35.61 17.64 43.64
N CYS A 812 -35.98 16.47 44.17
CA CYS A 812 -37.15 16.30 45.03
C CYS A 812 -37.16 17.32 46.19
N THR A 813 -38.28 18.04 46.32
CA THR A 813 -38.40 19.15 47.28
C THR A 813 -38.63 18.64 48.71
N ASP A 814 -37.89 19.21 49.65
CA ASP A 814 -38.17 19.11 51.09
C ASP A 814 -38.89 20.41 51.52
N LYS A 815 -40.10 20.34 52.05
CA LYS A 815 -40.94 21.49 52.41
C LYS A 815 -40.71 22.01 53.85
N SER A 816 -39.51 21.85 54.40
CA SER A 816 -39.19 22.33 55.76
C SER A 816 -37.96 23.25 55.91
N THR A 817 -37.68 24.17 54.96
CA THR A 817 -37.04 25.48 55.27
C THR A 817 -37.06 26.47 54.09
N PRO A 818 -37.03 27.80 54.32
CA PRO A 818 -36.79 28.79 53.27
C PRO A 818 -35.38 28.66 52.64
N PRO A 819 -35.16 29.14 51.40
CA PRO A 819 -33.94 28.86 50.65
C PRO A 819 -32.69 29.52 51.27
N LEU A 820 -31.79 28.68 51.80
CA LEU A 820 -30.48 29.09 52.29
C LEU A 820 -29.57 29.53 51.14
N ARG A 821 -29.48 30.85 50.91
CA ARG A 821 -28.43 31.44 50.05
C ARG A 821 -27.02 31.19 50.63
N ARG A 822 -26.38 30.11 50.21
CA ARG A 822 -24.91 29.96 50.23
C ARG A 822 -24.44 29.47 48.86
N LEU A 823 -23.75 30.27 48.05
CA LEU A 823 -22.39 30.84 48.22
C LEU A 823 -21.27 29.84 47.88
N LEU A 824 -21.09 29.61 46.57
CA LEU A 824 -19.79 29.26 45.98
C LEU A 824 -19.25 30.45 45.16
N ARG A 825 -18.98 31.57 45.85
CA ARG A 825 -17.97 32.53 45.39
C ARG A 825 -16.64 32.14 46.04
N LEU A 826 -15.67 31.73 45.23
CA LEU A 826 -14.31 31.42 45.67
C LEU A 826 -13.66 32.63 46.38
N PRO A 827 -13.24 32.50 47.65
CA PRO A 827 -12.45 33.53 48.30
C PRO A 827 -11.00 33.48 47.80
N ARG A 828 -10.67 34.29 46.79
CA ARG A 828 -9.27 34.72 46.60
C ARG A 828 -8.88 35.59 47.80
N TYR A 829 -8.10 35.06 48.73
CA TYR A 829 -6.97 35.72 49.42
C TYR A 829 -6.42 34.85 50.56
N LEU A 830 -5.27 34.21 50.35
CA LEU A 830 -4.40 33.76 51.43
C LEU A 830 -3.31 34.81 51.64
N ILE A 831 -3.46 35.65 52.67
CA ILE A 831 -2.39 36.53 53.14
C ILE A 831 -1.86 36.00 54.47
N ARG A 832 -0.59 35.56 54.47
CA ARG A 832 0.15 35.34 55.71
C ARG A 832 0.40 36.69 56.39
N ARG A 833 0.03 36.79 57.68
CA ARG A 833 0.67 37.74 58.60
C ARG A 833 2.18 37.42 58.62
N ARG A 834 3.12 38.35 58.84
CA ARG A 834 3.05 39.63 59.57
C ARG A 834 4.29 40.46 59.21
N PHE A 835 4.18 41.78 59.00
CA PHE A 835 5.06 42.79 59.61
C PHE A 835 4.45 44.21 59.44
N ARG A 836 4.86 45.16 60.29
CA ARG A 836 4.29 46.52 60.35
C ARG A 836 5.26 47.56 59.77
N ARG A 837 4.71 48.59 59.11
CA ARG A 837 4.96 50.02 59.46
C ARG A 837 3.86 50.92 58.88
N HIS A 838 3.82 52.17 59.35
CA HIS A 838 2.80 53.20 59.02
C HIS A 838 3.04 53.83 57.63
N ARG A 839 2.13 54.58 56.99
CA ARG A 839 1.41 55.80 57.47
C ARG A 839 0.21 56.17 56.56
N ARG A 840 -0.76 56.91 57.13
CA ARG A 840 -1.67 57.99 56.61
C ARG A 840 -2.03 57.99 55.09
N ARG A 841 -3.27 58.30 54.64
CA ARG A 841 -4.31 59.23 55.19
C ARG A 841 -5.74 58.86 54.69
N ARG A 842 -6.78 59.53 55.22
CA ARG A 842 -8.23 59.47 54.84
C ARG A 842 -8.59 60.63 53.85
N PRO A 843 -9.88 60.85 53.46
CA PRO A 843 -10.89 60.05 52.71
C PRO A 843 -11.39 60.94 51.51
N PRO A 844 -12.68 61.02 51.04
CA PRO A 844 -13.92 60.21 51.11
C PRO A 844 -14.45 59.88 49.67
N GLN A 845 -15.73 59.78 49.23
CA GLN A 845 -17.09 59.85 49.82
C GLN A 845 -18.10 58.92 49.05
N ASN A 846 -19.27 59.42 48.62
CA ASN A 846 -20.44 58.75 48.03
C ASN A 846 -20.86 59.48 46.71
N VAL A 847 -21.85 59.06 45.90
CA VAL A 847 -23.32 59.22 46.10
C VAL A 847 -24.13 58.52 44.97
N VAL A 848 -25.29 57.92 45.33
CA VAL A 848 -26.58 57.68 44.59
C VAL A 848 -26.57 57.67 43.03
N VAL A 849 -26.95 56.62 42.26
CA VAL A 849 -28.14 55.72 42.19
C VAL A 849 -29.30 56.23 41.29
N GLY A 850 -29.75 55.39 40.35
CA GLY A 850 -30.97 55.54 39.52
C GLY A 850 -30.71 55.81 38.02
N GLY A 851 -31.52 55.34 37.06
CA GLY A 851 -32.62 54.36 37.18
C GLY A 851 -33.54 54.22 35.95
N ALA A 852 -33.27 53.23 35.09
CA ALA A 852 -34.18 52.49 34.17
C ALA A 852 -35.22 53.23 33.27
N GLY A 853 -35.22 52.89 31.97
CA GLY A 853 -36.34 53.14 31.03
C GLY A 853 -36.06 52.63 29.61
N ARG A 854 -37.01 51.95 28.98
CA ARG A 854 -37.01 51.53 27.56
C ARG A 854 -38.42 51.65 26.98
N ILE A 855 -38.53 52.03 25.70
CA ILE A 855 -39.64 51.72 24.77
C ILE A 855 -39.16 51.97 23.32
N LEU A 856 -39.82 51.37 22.34
CA LEU A 856 -39.57 51.40 20.87
C LEU A 856 -40.73 52.17 20.17
N PRO A 857 -40.80 52.43 18.83
CA PRO A 857 -39.99 51.92 17.70
C PRO A 857 -39.56 53.01 16.67
N ALA A 858 -39.19 52.59 15.45
CA ALA A 858 -38.94 53.41 14.24
C ALA A 858 -40.22 53.46 13.31
N PRO A 859 -40.29 54.11 12.11
CA PRO A 859 -39.29 54.09 11.01
C PRO A 859 -39.13 55.36 10.10
N GLU A 860 -38.22 55.21 9.10
CA GLU A 860 -38.24 55.77 7.72
C GLU A 860 -37.61 57.13 7.31
N LYS A 861 -37.52 57.32 5.97
CA LYS A 861 -36.58 58.10 5.11
C LYS A 861 -37.27 59.36 4.46
N PRO A 862 -36.70 60.16 3.50
CA PRO A 862 -35.39 60.13 2.78
C PRO A 862 -34.64 61.50 2.67
N ILE A 863 -33.54 61.53 1.90
CA ILE A 863 -33.09 62.54 0.89
C ILE A 863 -31.83 61.97 0.18
N GLU A 864 -31.50 62.39 -1.04
CA GLU A 864 -30.48 61.81 -1.93
C GLU A 864 -29.38 62.84 -2.29
N GLU A 865 -28.79 62.75 -3.50
CA GLU A 865 -27.85 63.70 -4.14
C GLU A 865 -26.39 63.72 -3.57
N GLU A 866 -25.27 63.62 -4.32
CA GLU A 866 -25.01 63.21 -5.73
C GLU A 866 -23.52 62.74 -5.90
N GLU A 867 -22.84 62.93 -7.05
CA GLU A 867 -21.61 62.18 -7.49
C GLU A 867 -20.32 63.02 -7.78
N SER A 868 -19.15 62.36 -7.90
CA SER A 868 -18.13 62.56 -8.98
C SER A 868 -16.92 61.58 -8.88
N ASP A 869 -16.58 60.89 -9.97
CA ASP A 869 -15.43 59.95 -10.10
C ASP A 869 -14.27 60.49 -10.97
N GLU A 870 -13.10 59.83 -10.91
CA GLU A 870 -12.00 59.67 -11.92
C GLU A 870 -10.74 59.15 -11.17
N GLU A 871 -9.81 58.34 -11.68
CA GLU A 871 -9.68 57.27 -12.68
C GLU A 871 -8.19 56.74 -12.54
N ASP A 872 -7.80 55.67 -13.23
CA ASP A 872 -6.47 54.99 -13.15
C ASP A 872 -6.11 54.43 -14.55
N PRO A 873 -4.84 54.47 -15.05
CA PRO A 873 -4.22 53.17 -15.41
C PRO A 873 -2.66 53.05 -15.53
N SER A 874 -2.18 51.82 -15.27
CA SER A 874 -1.26 50.95 -16.06
C SER A 874 0.24 51.24 -16.35
N ASP A 875 1.06 50.26 -15.94
CA ASP A 875 2.08 49.47 -16.69
C ASP A 875 3.50 49.96 -17.12
N SER A 876 4.36 48.93 -17.31
CA SER A 876 5.62 48.79 -18.10
C SER A 876 7.03 48.91 -17.45
N GLU A 877 7.64 47.72 -17.27
CA GLU A 877 8.99 47.25 -17.70
C GLU A 877 10.36 47.89 -17.31
N GLU A 878 11.34 46.96 -17.16
CA GLU A 878 12.82 46.89 -17.36
C GLU A 878 13.67 48.17 -17.72
N ASP A 879 15.00 48.27 -17.54
CA ASP A 879 16.06 47.28 -17.25
C ASP A 879 17.42 47.86 -16.70
N HIS A 880 18.27 46.96 -16.18
CA HIS A 880 19.77 46.83 -16.20
C HIS A 880 20.85 47.97 -16.06
N VAL A 881 22.01 47.53 -15.46
CA VAL A 881 23.45 47.89 -15.72
C VAL A 881 24.23 48.95 -14.86
N ASN A 882 25.17 48.43 -14.04
CA ASN A 882 26.60 48.77 -13.74
C ASN A 882 27.04 50.25 -13.40
N THR A 883 28.28 50.61 -13.01
CA THR A 883 29.66 50.05 -13.22
C THR A 883 30.70 50.57 -12.20
N GLU A 884 31.70 49.72 -11.84
CA GLU A 884 33.15 50.04 -11.60
C GLU A 884 33.58 51.07 -10.49
N ASN A 885 34.84 51.25 -10.03
CA ASN A 885 36.20 50.61 -10.13
C ASN A 885 37.05 51.08 -8.87
N ASN A 886 38.30 50.71 -8.53
CA ASN A 886 39.37 49.75 -8.93
C ASN A 886 40.38 49.55 -7.72
N ASP A 887 41.57 48.99 -7.96
CA ASP A 887 42.88 49.16 -7.26
C ASP A 887 43.15 48.34 -5.96
N GLN A 888 44.19 47.48 -5.76
CA GLN A 888 45.63 47.34 -6.16
C GLN A 888 46.63 47.77 -5.03
N VAL A 889 47.85 47.23 -4.80
CA VAL A 889 48.63 46.01 -5.21
C VAL A 889 49.84 45.80 -4.21
N GLU A 890 50.68 44.76 -4.42
CA GLU A 890 52.03 44.41 -3.84
C GLU A 890 52.05 43.11 -2.98
N VAL A 891 52.83 42.01 -3.22
CA VAL A 891 54.26 41.73 -3.61
C VAL A 891 55.14 41.54 -2.34
N MET A 892 56.00 40.52 -2.11
CA MET A 892 56.94 39.74 -2.95
C MET A 892 57.30 38.32 -2.38
N GLU A 893 57.81 37.40 -3.22
CA GLU A 893 58.88 36.33 -3.09
C GLU A 893 59.32 35.70 -1.72
N GLU A 894 59.95 34.51 -1.58
CA GLU A 894 60.16 33.24 -2.36
C GLU A 894 60.89 32.23 -1.40
N THR A 895 60.65 30.89 -1.34
CA THR A 895 61.52 29.81 -1.90
C THR A 895 61.18 28.37 -1.42
N VAL A 896 61.24 27.40 -2.37
CA VAL A 896 61.66 25.97 -2.32
C VAL A 896 61.13 24.96 -1.25
N ALA A 897 60.32 23.99 -1.74
CA ALA A 897 60.29 22.50 -1.57
C ALA A 897 60.74 21.77 -0.26
N GLU A 898 60.27 20.55 0.10
CA GLU A 898 59.65 19.46 -0.69
C GLU A 898 58.76 18.48 0.15
N VAL A 899 57.92 17.66 -0.53
CA VAL A 899 57.15 16.43 -0.15
C VAL A 899 56.36 16.34 1.18
N THR A 900 55.01 16.31 1.11
CA THR A 900 54.15 15.14 1.45
C THR A 900 52.64 15.43 1.26
N ASP A 901 51.83 14.37 1.13
CA ASP A 901 50.39 14.41 0.80
C ASP A 901 49.51 15.28 1.72
N ILE A 902 48.75 16.20 1.12
CA ILE A 902 47.46 16.68 1.65
C ILE A 902 46.41 16.70 0.54
N GLN A 903 45.23 16.16 0.85
CA GLN A 903 44.08 16.06 -0.03
C GLN A 903 43.57 17.44 -0.48
N LYS A 904 43.13 17.54 -1.74
CA LYS A 904 42.25 18.63 -2.20
C LYS A 904 41.00 18.03 -2.86
N ALA A 905 39.86 18.68 -2.68
CA ALA A 905 38.55 18.08 -2.97
C ALA A 905 38.38 17.72 -4.45
N GLY A 906 38.20 16.41 -4.72
CA GLY A 906 37.71 15.93 -6.00
C GLY A 906 36.25 16.38 -6.20
N GLN A 907 35.95 16.88 -7.39
CA GLN A 907 34.62 17.33 -7.76
C GLN A 907 33.65 16.14 -7.82
N THR A 908 32.36 16.39 -7.59
CA THR A 908 31.30 15.44 -7.95
C THR A 908 31.46 15.05 -9.42
N PRO A 909 31.39 13.77 -9.81
CA PRO A 909 31.38 13.41 -11.22
C PRO A 909 30.24 14.15 -11.92
N PRO A 910 30.49 14.84 -13.05
CA PRO A 910 29.41 15.46 -13.80
C PRO A 910 28.43 14.38 -14.24
N ALA A 911 27.13 14.68 -14.20
CA ALA A 911 26.13 13.77 -14.74
C ALA A 911 26.46 13.47 -16.22
N PRO A 912 26.40 12.20 -16.66
CA PRO A 912 26.76 11.86 -18.03
C PRO A 912 25.89 12.66 -19.01
N PRO A 913 26.47 13.26 -20.06
CA PRO A 913 25.77 14.20 -20.91
C PRO A 913 24.54 13.54 -21.55
N VAL A 914 23.42 14.28 -21.58
CA VAL A 914 22.19 13.82 -22.23
C VAL A 914 22.43 13.77 -23.74
N VAL A 915 22.78 12.58 -24.23
CA VAL A 915 23.06 12.32 -25.64
C VAL A 915 21.79 12.58 -26.46
N ASP A 916 21.79 13.67 -27.22
CA ASP A 916 20.70 14.07 -28.10
C ASP A 916 20.62 13.13 -29.30
N VAL A 917 19.74 12.13 -29.18
CA VAL A 917 19.53 11.10 -30.21
C VAL A 917 19.06 11.71 -31.52
N CYS A 918 18.23 12.77 -31.49
CA CYS A 918 17.74 13.43 -32.70
C CYS A 918 18.91 14.08 -33.46
N LYS A 919 19.79 14.82 -32.79
CA LYS A 919 20.98 15.41 -33.42
C LYS A 919 21.91 14.35 -34.05
N ILE A 920 22.05 13.16 -33.44
CA ILE A 920 22.83 12.06 -34.03
C ILE A 920 22.16 11.52 -35.30
N VAL A 921 20.83 11.39 -35.30
CA VAL A 921 20.06 10.92 -36.45
C VAL A 921 20.07 11.94 -37.59
N ASP A 922 19.83 13.22 -37.28
CA ASP A 922 19.90 14.30 -38.26
C ASP A 922 21.30 14.41 -38.87
N GLY A 923 22.36 14.25 -38.06
CA GLY A 923 23.74 14.25 -38.52
C GLY A 923 24.11 13.18 -39.56
N ILE A 924 23.30 12.11 -39.71
CA ILE A 924 23.50 11.07 -40.74
C ILE A 924 22.38 11.00 -41.80
N LEU A 925 21.17 11.50 -41.50
CA LEU A 925 20.00 11.44 -42.39
C LEU A 925 19.65 12.77 -43.08
N ASN A 926 20.12 13.92 -42.58
CA ASN A 926 19.78 15.22 -43.16
C ASN A 926 20.30 15.33 -44.61
N GLY A 927 19.45 15.83 -45.51
CA GLY A 927 19.71 15.89 -46.96
C GLY A 927 19.72 14.55 -47.70
N LYS A 928 19.50 13.39 -47.04
CA LYS A 928 19.53 12.07 -47.69
C LYS A 928 18.20 11.70 -48.33
N SER A 929 18.25 11.23 -49.58
CA SER A 929 17.11 10.77 -50.38
C SER A 929 16.98 9.23 -50.42
N ALA A 930 15.93 8.72 -51.06
CA ALA A 930 15.66 7.28 -51.21
C ALA A 930 16.60 6.54 -52.20
N THR A 931 17.58 7.25 -52.77
CA THR A 931 18.63 6.71 -53.64
C THR A 931 20.02 6.73 -53.01
N ASP A 932 20.21 7.43 -51.89
CA ASP A 932 21.55 7.72 -51.37
C ASP A 932 22.09 6.65 -50.43
N TYR A 933 23.42 6.60 -50.34
CA TYR A 933 24.14 5.76 -49.39
C TYR A 933 24.21 6.46 -48.02
N ILE A 934 23.96 5.68 -46.96
CA ILE A 934 24.17 6.08 -45.57
C ILE A 934 25.47 5.42 -45.13
N ASP A 935 26.58 6.08 -45.45
CA ASP A 935 27.94 5.57 -45.30
C ASP A 935 28.08 4.14 -45.85
N GLY A 936 28.48 3.15 -45.04
CA GLY A 936 28.57 1.75 -45.46
C GLY A 936 27.24 0.98 -45.53
N CYS A 937 26.10 1.62 -45.22
CA CYS A 937 24.77 0.99 -45.26
C CYS A 937 24.06 1.22 -46.60
N ASN A 938 23.86 0.11 -47.32
CA ASN A 938 23.35 0.07 -48.68
C ASN A 938 21.82 -0.09 -48.73
N LYS A 939 21.22 0.40 -49.84
CA LYS A 939 19.79 0.25 -50.16
C LYS A 939 19.32 -1.22 -50.04
N LYS A 940 18.18 -1.45 -49.40
CA LYS A 940 17.69 -2.81 -49.11
C LYS A 940 17.23 -3.52 -50.37
N SER A 941 17.96 -4.57 -50.75
CA SER A 941 17.48 -5.62 -51.64
C SER A 941 17.53 -6.95 -50.91
N TYR A 942 16.41 -7.68 -50.91
CA TYR A 942 16.22 -8.90 -50.11
C TYR A 942 16.23 -10.14 -51.01
N ASN A 943 17.13 -11.06 -50.72
CA ASN A 943 17.22 -12.37 -51.36
C ASN A 943 16.27 -13.37 -50.66
N GLY A 944 16.35 -14.65 -51.01
CA GLY A 944 15.72 -15.73 -50.24
C GLY A 944 16.29 -15.89 -48.83
N TRP A 945 15.64 -16.72 -48.01
CA TRP A 945 16.16 -17.15 -46.71
C TRP A 945 17.48 -17.90 -46.87
N ASN A 946 18.47 -17.61 -46.03
CA ASN A 946 19.77 -18.26 -46.08
C ASN A 946 19.87 -19.34 -45.00
N CYS A 947 19.71 -20.60 -45.40
CA CYS A 947 19.78 -21.78 -44.53
C CYS A 947 21.15 -22.49 -44.60
N LYS A 948 22.21 -21.82 -45.06
CA LYS A 948 23.55 -22.43 -45.20
C LYS A 948 24.19 -22.68 -43.82
N PRO A 949 24.57 -23.94 -43.49
CA PRO A 949 25.26 -24.26 -42.24
C PRO A 949 26.65 -23.61 -42.09
N SER A 950 27.21 -23.01 -43.15
CA SER A 950 28.47 -22.26 -43.11
C SER A 950 28.36 -20.90 -42.42
N ASP A 951 27.17 -20.31 -42.37
CA ASP A 951 26.96 -18.89 -42.07
C ASP A 951 26.35 -18.67 -40.66
N VAL A 952 25.97 -19.77 -40.01
CA VAL A 952 25.37 -19.88 -38.66
C VAL A 952 26.36 -20.65 -37.76
N HIS A 953 26.31 -20.47 -36.44
CA HIS A 953 27.10 -21.30 -35.52
C HIS A 953 26.69 -22.79 -35.59
N SER A 954 27.63 -23.71 -35.35
CA SER A 954 27.43 -25.17 -35.48
C SER A 954 26.25 -25.68 -34.65
N ASP A 955 26.04 -25.06 -33.50
CA ASP A 955 25.14 -25.53 -32.45
C ASP A 955 23.68 -25.12 -32.73
N HIS A 956 23.44 -24.46 -33.87
CA HIS A 956 22.13 -24.04 -34.38
C HIS A 956 21.87 -24.62 -35.78
N ALA A 957 22.39 -25.82 -36.05
CA ALA A 957 22.21 -26.54 -37.31
C ALA A 957 20.73 -26.64 -37.72
N GLY A 958 20.42 -26.16 -38.93
CA GLY A 958 19.05 -26.11 -39.47
C GLY A 958 18.35 -24.74 -39.31
N ALA A 959 18.93 -23.77 -38.61
CA ALA A 959 18.42 -22.40 -38.59
C ALA A 959 18.62 -21.69 -39.95
N CYS A 960 17.66 -20.82 -40.31
CA CYS A 960 17.70 -20.02 -41.53
C CYS A 960 17.72 -18.52 -41.20
N MET A 961 18.67 -17.77 -41.77
CA MET A 961 18.79 -16.33 -41.56
C MET A 961 17.76 -15.55 -42.42
N PRO A 962 16.89 -14.72 -41.82
CA PRO A 962 15.92 -13.91 -42.55
C PRO A 962 16.59 -12.96 -43.56
N PRO A 963 15.99 -12.67 -44.73
CA PRO A 963 16.53 -11.73 -45.71
C PRO A 963 16.80 -10.32 -45.15
N ARG A 964 16.00 -9.88 -44.16
CA ARG A 964 16.21 -8.65 -43.40
C ARG A 964 17.52 -8.70 -42.60
N ARG A 965 17.72 -9.72 -41.76
CA ARG A 965 18.92 -9.95 -40.94
C ARG A 965 20.19 -10.08 -41.80
N GLN A 966 20.11 -10.70 -42.98
CA GLN A 966 21.21 -10.79 -43.95
C GLN A 966 21.67 -9.43 -44.51
N LYS A 967 20.83 -8.39 -44.42
CA LYS A 967 21.02 -7.05 -45.01
C LYS A 967 20.83 -5.92 -43.99
N LEU A 968 20.93 -6.25 -42.70
CA LEU A 968 20.83 -5.31 -41.59
C LEU A 968 21.95 -4.27 -41.67
N CYS A 969 21.63 -3.00 -41.43
CA CYS A 969 22.65 -1.95 -41.26
C CYS A 969 23.35 -2.18 -39.93
N ILE A 970 24.58 -2.70 -39.99
CA ILE A 970 25.47 -2.90 -38.84
C ILE A 970 26.82 -2.20 -39.06
N TYR A 971 26.94 -1.32 -40.05
CA TYR A 971 28.24 -0.78 -40.48
C TYR A 971 29.05 -0.19 -39.32
N TYR A 972 28.44 0.67 -38.51
CA TYR A 972 29.12 1.45 -37.47
C TYR A 972 29.65 0.61 -36.29
N PHE A 973 29.19 -0.64 -36.11
CA PHE A 973 29.68 -1.51 -35.03
C PHE A 973 30.12 -2.92 -35.47
N GLY A 974 29.62 -3.44 -36.59
CA GLY A 974 29.88 -4.80 -37.07
C GLY A 974 30.89 -4.89 -38.22
N ASN A 975 31.56 -3.80 -38.57
CA ASN A 975 32.63 -3.76 -39.57
C ASN A 975 34.01 -3.75 -38.89
N ASN A 976 34.95 -4.57 -39.37
CA ASN A 976 36.34 -4.63 -38.90
C ASN A 976 37.09 -3.28 -38.94
N THR A 977 36.66 -2.31 -39.76
CA THR A 977 37.24 -0.94 -39.73
C THR A 977 36.62 -0.02 -38.67
N GLN A 978 35.46 -0.39 -38.11
CA GLN A 978 34.74 0.40 -37.11
C GLN A 978 34.92 -0.17 -35.70
N ILE A 979 34.94 -1.50 -35.53
CA ILE A 979 35.15 -2.19 -34.25
C ILE A 979 36.37 -1.64 -33.45
N PRO A 980 37.55 -1.34 -34.07
CA PRO A 980 38.68 -0.78 -33.35
C PRO A 980 38.42 0.62 -32.75
N ILE A 981 37.59 1.43 -33.42
CA ILE A 981 37.30 2.84 -33.09
C ILE A 981 36.45 2.94 -31.80
N ILE A 982 35.67 1.90 -31.48
CA ILE A 982 34.78 1.87 -30.32
C ILE A 982 35.58 1.75 -29.02
N ASN A 983 36.13 2.85 -28.50
CA ASN A 983 36.95 2.83 -27.29
C ASN A 983 36.21 3.25 -26.00
N SER A 984 34.90 3.53 -26.08
CA SER A 984 34.04 3.86 -24.93
C SER A 984 32.61 3.32 -25.10
N GLN A 985 31.87 3.21 -23.98
CA GLN A 985 30.45 2.84 -23.98
C GLN A 985 29.57 3.87 -24.72
N ASP A 986 29.92 5.16 -24.69
CA ASP A 986 29.18 6.18 -25.43
C ASP A 986 29.38 6.09 -26.95
N ILE A 987 30.59 5.77 -27.42
CA ILE A 987 30.83 5.52 -28.85
C ILE A 987 30.12 4.22 -29.30
N LEU A 988 30.06 3.20 -28.44
CA LEU A 988 29.29 1.98 -28.70
C LEU A 988 27.80 2.29 -28.87
N LYS A 989 27.24 3.07 -27.94
CA LYS A 989 25.85 3.56 -27.95
C LYS A 989 25.56 4.40 -29.20
N GLU A 990 26.43 5.33 -29.56
CA GLU A 990 26.31 6.13 -30.79
C GLU A 990 26.34 5.26 -32.05
N ALA A 991 27.24 4.28 -32.13
CA ALA A 991 27.33 3.35 -33.25
C ALA A 991 26.07 2.48 -33.42
N PHE A 992 25.45 2.04 -32.31
CA PHE A 992 24.15 1.36 -32.33
C PHE A 992 23.01 2.29 -32.77
N ILE A 993 22.97 3.54 -32.30
CA ILE A 993 21.98 4.56 -32.72
C ILE A 993 22.07 4.83 -34.22
N LYS A 994 23.27 5.12 -34.74
CA LYS A 994 23.50 5.36 -36.18
C LYS A 994 23.09 4.16 -37.04
N SER A 995 23.40 2.95 -36.57
CA SER A 995 23.00 1.70 -37.24
C SER A 995 21.48 1.49 -37.26
N ALA A 996 20.79 1.73 -36.14
CA ALA A 996 19.33 1.61 -36.03
C ALA A 996 18.59 2.64 -36.92
N ALA A 997 19.08 3.87 -36.98
CA ALA A 997 18.51 4.93 -37.81
C ALA A 997 18.73 4.67 -39.31
N GLY A 998 19.96 4.32 -39.72
CA GLY A 998 20.26 3.94 -41.10
C GLY A 998 19.49 2.68 -41.54
N GLU A 999 19.31 1.70 -40.65
CA GLU A 999 18.42 0.56 -40.90
C GLU A 999 16.98 1.00 -41.14
N THR A 1000 16.42 1.78 -40.22
CA THR A 1000 15.00 2.18 -40.23
C THR A 1000 14.67 3.00 -41.47
N PHE A 1001 15.51 3.97 -41.83
CA PHE A 1001 15.34 4.77 -43.05
C PHE A 1001 15.34 3.88 -44.31
N LEU A 1002 16.38 3.07 -44.51
CA LEU A 1002 16.54 2.26 -45.73
C LEU A 1002 15.45 1.17 -45.84
N SER A 1003 15.04 0.59 -44.71
CA SER A 1003 13.91 -0.36 -44.67
C SER A 1003 12.55 0.33 -44.88
N TRP A 1004 12.36 1.60 -44.47
CA TRP A 1004 11.15 2.37 -44.78
C TRP A 1004 11.03 2.69 -46.27
N GLN A 1005 12.11 3.13 -46.92
CA GLN A 1005 12.09 3.37 -48.38
C GLN A 1005 11.73 2.08 -49.14
N LYS A 1006 12.31 0.93 -48.74
CA LYS A 1006 11.97 -0.38 -49.31
C LYS A 1006 10.52 -0.79 -49.04
N TYR A 1007 9.99 -0.51 -47.84
CA TYR A 1007 8.59 -0.76 -47.51
C TYR A 1007 7.63 0.05 -48.40
N LYS A 1008 7.94 1.33 -48.66
CA LYS A 1008 7.15 2.16 -49.59
C LYS A 1008 7.21 1.65 -51.03
N THR A 1009 8.38 1.17 -51.50
CA THR A 1009 8.50 0.52 -52.82
C THR A 1009 7.67 -0.76 -52.90
N ASP A 1010 7.77 -1.64 -51.91
CA ASP A 1010 7.15 -2.98 -51.94
C ASP A 1010 5.61 -2.95 -51.86
N ASN A 1011 5.01 -1.83 -51.44
CA ASN A 1011 3.57 -1.66 -51.28
C ASN A 1011 2.95 -0.63 -52.26
N ASN A 1012 3.71 -0.09 -53.21
CA ASN A 1012 3.33 0.96 -54.18
C ASN A 1012 2.77 2.29 -53.60
N GLY A 1013 2.48 2.40 -52.31
CA GLY A 1013 1.81 3.55 -51.67
C GLY A 1013 2.73 4.73 -51.36
N GLY A 1014 3.53 5.18 -52.32
CA GLY A 1014 4.68 6.08 -52.12
C GLY A 1014 4.40 7.34 -51.29
N ALA A 1015 3.39 8.13 -51.64
CA ALA A 1015 3.00 9.32 -50.90
C ALA A 1015 2.08 8.99 -49.70
N ASP A 1016 1.02 8.19 -49.91
CA ASP A 1016 0.02 7.86 -48.90
C ASP A 1016 0.59 7.22 -47.62
N LEU A 1017 1.63 6.39 -47.76
CA LEU A 1017 2.32 5.79 -46.62
C LEU A 1017 3.21 6.80 -45.88
N GLN A 1018 3.79 7.76 -46.61
CA GLN A 1018 4.60 8.83 -46.05
C GLN A 1018 3.73 9.81 -45.25
N ILE A 1019 2.59 10.25 -45.82
CA ILE A 1019 1.60 11.10 -45.15
C ILE A 1019 1.05 10.43 -43.89
N LYS A 1020 0.80 9.11 -43.91
CA LYS A 1020 0.38 8.35 -42.72
C LYS A 1020 1.45 8.29 -41.65
N LEU A 1021 2.72 8.14 -42.02
CA LEU A 1021 3.83 8.18 -41.05
C LEU A 1021 3.97 9.57 -40.42
N GLU A 1022 3.84 10.63 -41.23
CA GLU A 1022 3.89 12.03 -40.79
C GLU A 1022 2.69 12.42 -39.91
N SER A 1023 1.53 11.79 -40.09
CA SER A 1023 0.40 11.89 -39.15
C SER A 1023 0.51 10.95 -37.93
N GLY A 1024 1.68 10.35 -37.69
CA GLY A 1024 1.97 9.50 -36.53
C GLY A 1024 1.51 8.04 -36.64
N ILE A 1025 0.99 7.61 -37.80
CA ILE A 1025 0.41 6.28 -38.01
C ILE A 1025 1.41 5.36 -38.74
N ILE A 1026 2.21 4.63 -37.97
CA ILE A 1026 3.14 3.62 -38.49
C ILE A 1026 2.36 2.37 -38.97
N PRO A 1027 2.53 1.90 -40.22
CA PRO A 1027 1.93 0.65 -40.68
C PRO A 1027 2.39 -0.57 -39.85
N GLU A 1028 1.46 -1.38 -39.35
CA GLU A 1028 1.77 -2.48 -38.42
C GLU A 1028 2.75 -3.52 -38.98
N ASP A 1029 2.72 -3.83 -40.29
CA ASP A 1029 3.70 -4.74 -40.89
C ASP A 1029 5.08 -4.10 -41.17
N PHE A 1030 5.18 -2.78 -41.10
CA PHE A 1030 6.48 -2.09 -41.02
C PHE A 1030 6.99 -2.09 -39.56
N LYS A 1031 6.13 -1.74 -38.61
CA LYS A 1031 6.39 -1.77 -37.16
C LYS A 1031 6.87 -3.16 -36.69
N ARG A 1032 6.25 -4.24 -37.20
CA ARG A 1032 6.69 -5.64 -37.01
C ARG A 1032 8.13 -5.88 -37.50
N LYS A 1033 8.52 -5.31 -38.65
CA LYS A 1033 9.89 -5.40 -39.19
C LYS A 1033 10.88 -4.61 -38.31
N MET A 1034 10.48 -3.46 -37.77
CA MET A 1034 11.29 -2.70 -36.80
C MET A 1034 11.55 -3.50 -35.52
N PHE A 1035 10.54 -4.15 -34.94
CA PHE A 1035 10.74 -5.01 -33.76
C PHE A 1035 11.71 -6.17 -34.01
N TYR A 1036 11.65 -6.83 -35.16
CA TYR A 1036 12.64 -7.85 -35.52
C TYR A 1036 14.05 -7.26 -35.71
N THR A 1037 14.18 -6.06 -36.26
CA THR A 1037 15.45 -5.33 -36.34
C THR A 1037 16.01 -4.97 -34.96
N PHE A 1038 15.16 -4.51 -34.03
CA PHE A 1038 15.59 -4.21 -32.66
C PHE A 1038 16.02 -5.48 -31.90
N GLY A 1039 15.31 -6.60 -32.11
CA GLY A 1039 15.70 -7.91 -31.61
C GLY A 1039 17.09 -8.35 -32.11
N ASP A 1040 17.34 -8.26 -33.42
CA ASP A 1040 18.67 -8.54 -33.98
C ASP A 1040 19.74 -7.67 -33.29
N LEU A 1041 19.55 -6.34 -33.25
CA LEU A 1041 20.52 -5.37 -32.70
C LEU A 1041 20.84 -5.65 -31.22
N ARG A 1042 19.83 -6.00 -30.42
CA ARG A 1042 20.01 -6.47 -29.04
C ARG A 1042 20.88 -7.73 -28.97
N ASP A 1043 20.70 -8.67 -29.89
CA ASP A 1043 21.43 -9.94 -29.89
C ASP A 1043 22.90 -9.78 -30.34
N PHE A 1044 23.24 -8.74 -31.11
CA PHE A 1044 24.64 -8.32 -31.27
C PHE A 1044 25.23 -7.78 -29.96
N LEU A 1045 24.50 -6.95 -29.21
CA LEU A 1045 25.00 -6.33 -27.98
C LEU A 1045 25.34 -7.38 -26.90
N PHE A 1046 24.54 -8.42 -26.76
CA PHE A 1046 24.81 -9.52 -25.81
C PHE A 1046 25.66 -10.66 -26.40
N GLY A 1047 26.04 -10.61 -27.68
CA GLY A 1047 26.73 -11.70 -28.38
C GLY A 1047 25.90 -12.96 -28.57
N THR A 1048 24.57 -12.88 -28.41
CA THR A 1048 23.62 -13.98 -28.58
C THR A 1048 23.15 -14.15 -30.05
N ASP A 1049 23.64 -13.32 -30.97
CA ASP A 1049 23.39 -13.47 -32.40
C ASP A 1049 23.98 -14.79 -32.94
N ILE A 1050 23.11 -15.61 -33.53
CA ILE A 1050 23.46 -16.97 -33.98
C ILE A 1050 24.32 -17.03 -35.26
N SER A 1051 24.70 -15.88 -35.85
CA SER A 1051 25.55 -15.89 -37.05
C SER A 1051 27.02 -16.14 -36.70
N LYS A 1052 27.69 -16.91 -37.55
CA LYS A 1052 29.08 -17.34 -37.33
C LYS A 1052 30.09 -16.19 -37.21
N LYS A 1053 29.72 -14.97 -37.63
CA LYS A 1053 30.59 -13.78 -37.63
C LYS A 1053 30.41 -12.88 -36.40
N HIS A 1054 29.29 -12.95 -35.68
CA HIS A 1054 28.89 -11.91 -34.73
C HIS A 1054 28.33 -12.41 -33.38
N GLY A 1055 28.26 -13.73 -33.17
CA GLY A 1055 27.93 -14.31 -31.86
C GLY A 1055 29.08 -14.25 -30.84
N GLU A 1056 28.97 -15.10 -29.81
CA GLU A 1056 29.78 -15.13 -28.57
C GLU A 1056 31.30 -15.01 -28.77
N LYS A 1057 31.85 -15.57 -29.86
CA LYS A 1057 33.30 -15.64 -30.12
C LYS A 1057 33.77 -14.64 -31.19
N SER A 1058 33.01 -13.57 -31.42
CA SER A 1058 33.31 -12.55 -32.42
C SER A 1058 34.20 -11.43 -31.89
N GLU A 1059 34.94 -10.79 -32.79
CA GLU A 1059 35.74 -9.59 -32.51
C GLU A 1059 34.89 -8.48 -31.87
N LEU A 1060 33.65 -8.33 -32.33
CA LEU A 1060 32.65 -7.42 -31.77
C LEU A 1060 32.29 -7.76 -30.32
N LYS A 1061 31.99 -9.04 -30.00
CA LYS A 1061 31.63 -9.44 -28.64
C LYS A 1061 32.80 -9.21 -27.67
N ASN A 1062 34.02 -9.64 -28.04
CA ASN A 1062 35.23 -9.38 -27.27
C ASN A 1062 35.46 -7.88 -27.02
N LYS A 1063 35.18 -7.04 -28.04
CA LYS A 1063 35.30 -5.58 -27.93
C LYS A 1063 34.24 -4.97 -27.01
N ILE A 1064 33.00 -5.48 -27.04
CA ILE A 1064 31.92 -5.07 -26.14
C ILE A 1064 32.26 -5.46 -24.70
N ASP A 1065 32.66 -6.70 -24.44
CA ASP A 1065 32.99 -7.20 -23.10
C ASP A 1065 34.09 -6.35 -22.45
N PHE A 1066 35.17 -6.07 -23.18
CA PHE A 1066 36.25 -5.18 -22.73
C PHE A 1066 35.77 -3.79 -22.29
N LEU A 1067 34.71 -3.25 -22.90
CA LEU A 1067 34.14 -1.95 -22.55
C LEU A 1067 33.23 -1.98 -21.30
N PHE A 1068 32.81 -3.16 -20.84
CA PHE A 1068 31.97 -3.34 -19.65
C PHE A 1068 32.69 -4.05 -18.48
N GLU A 1069 33.84 -4.70 -18.73
CA GLU A 1069 34.72 -5.23 -17.67
C GLU A 1069 35.58 -4.15 -16.97
N ASN A 1070 35.73 -2.97 -17.59
CA ASN A 1070 36.61 -1.88 -17.13
C ASN A 1070 35.84 -0.66 -16.56
N THR A 1071 34.61 -0.85 -16.03
CA THR A 1071 33.76 0.22 -15.46
C THR A 1071 33.09 -0.20 -14.16
#